data_AF-A0A319DX09-F1
#
_entry.id   AF-A0A319DX09-F1
#
_cell.length_a   1.000
_cell.length_b   1.000
_cell.length_c   1.000
_cell.angle_alpha   90.00
_cell.angle_beta   90.00
_cell.angle_gamma   90.00
#
_symmetry.space_group_name_H-M   'P 1'
#
loop_
_entity.id
_entity.type
_entity.pdbx_description
1 polymer ?
#
loop_
_entity_poly.entity_id
_entity_poly.type
_entity_poly.pdbx_seq_one_letter_code
_entity_poly.pdbx_strand_id
1 'polypeptide(L)'
;MPRYADTKAAGVNLSPAISLVLQYEPVYRPGPSILPFAQALSEYFCADNMGRVTASFLVSILCTLSLQAWAVPHGGGKNSSGLTPSPSPSPSPSPSSSSASKVLYFPPVTYAPSPSGIPFLIQNQSAQPWLYRTEAPITHPTLSEDSVCVSSNGTPGYWYEQIVHDGQSSFMDSAYKDNYEVFRNVVEDFGADNTGVEDAAPAIQAAIQAGPSNGPDRGSHSMGTTGQPAIIYLPSGTYLMKSSLQLFVGTVIIGDPTDPPVLKATSDFADDHIIYGKDPNFGGTINFYIGIKNIIIDSTDIDADSSIALLDWTVSQATQLTNVGFNMPLYSSAHVGLTTQYDYNSNLILNDLWFIGGAIGMKLNGQQWVFKNISFTGTTTGVQAGGTDIVFLGCRFESGSVGIDAQGTSGSLTVVDTTGVSMGTLVSSYSSGTAGNSIVLDNVQNSGPTVKLGGRTVWSGNVPDTWVHGNLYTSKDAQYESSQGKIVSTARSSSLLSGKNYFTMAPPTYQDYDVGQVLNIKNVPGIPVYGDGETDDTRNINDILSRYKTCSLIYFPAGTYLVTDTIFVPAGTRIIGDAYASTISAVGSNFEDDSAVRSMFRVGYPGDVGVAQVSDMVFTVADVLPGCQLVEINIAARTPGDVGFWNTHFRIGGAVGSQVESKCTDKPEDCKAAWGLLHLSTTSSAYIENMWGWTADHDLDGDNPQTISTGRGVLVEGTAATWLIGTGFEHNTLYQYNFHYARNVFTAMQQSESPYWQGPGSSVLNPGPWDEYLASSDPTYSDCAADDSKCRMALFEQIHGSSDLFLYGGCNWVFFNDNGDCSGDCQTNAIDIANSTAIYLYGTNTKSTTNMVMEGNMPIALESDNAGGWGGVIAGYLYDS
;
A
#
# COMPACT_ATOMS: atom_id res chain seq x y z
N MET A 1 24.52 8.21 20.50
CA MET A 1 25.74 8.97 20.89
C MET A 1 26.88 7.97 21.09
N PRO A 2 28.18 8.28 20.85
CA PRO A 2 28.94 9.48 21.29
C PRO A 2 29.08 10.56 20.21
N ARG A 3 28.90 11.86 20.48
CA ARG A 3 29.75 12.81 21.26
C ARG A 3 31.15 13.05 20.67
N TYR A 4 31.30 14.19 19.99
CA TYR A 4 32.53 14.98 19.94
C TYR A 4 32.26 16.38 20.48
N ALA A 5 33.27 17.01 21.08
CA ALA A 5 33.12 18.27 21.83
C ALA A 5 34.12 19.36 21.39
N ASP A 6 33.63 20.61 21.41
CA ASP A 6 34.30 21.90 21.60
C ASP A 6 35.78 22.10 21.25
N THR A 7 36.04 23.20 20.53
CA THR A 7 37.01 24.20 21.01
C THR A 7 36.52 25.65 20.83
N LYS A 8 36.77 26.44 21.88
CA LYS A 8 36.48 27.88 22.09
C LYS A 8 37.52 28.78 21.40
N ALA A 9 37.42 30.12 21.27
CA ALA A 9 36.40 31.15 21.51
C ALA A 9 36.90 32.50 20.94
N ALA A 10 36.01 33.49 20.77
CA ALA A 10 36.22 34.90 21.17
C ALA A 10 34.94 35.71 20.90
N GLY A 11 34.47 36.54 21.85
CA GLY A 11 33.28 37.37 21.68
C GLY A 11 33.53 38.83 22.05
N VAL A 12 32.67 39.73 21.58
CA VAL A 12 32.55 41.12 22.05
C VAL A 12 31.07 41.51 22.07
N ASN A 13 30.64 42.12 23.18
CA ASN A 13 29.29 42.69 23.37
C ASN A 13 29.06 43.91 22.47
N LEU A 14 27.79 44.21 22.15
CA LEU A 14 27.11 45.45 22.56
C LEU A 14 25.67 45.53 22.02
N SER A 15 24.72 45.79 22.91
CA SER A 15 23.44 46.46 22.62
C SER A 15 23.44 47.79 23.40
N PRO A 16 22.67 48.82 23.01
CA PRO A 16 21.30 48.89 23.54
C PRO A 16 20.24 49.45 22.57
N ALA A 17 19.00 49.25 22.99
CA ALA A 17 17.72 49.68 22.43
C ALA A 17 17.54 51.18 22.10
N ILE A 18 16.51 51.48 21.30
CA ILE A 18 15.52 52.55 21.55
C ILE A 18 14.18 52.16 20.89
N SER A 19 13.07 52.66 21.45
CA SER A 19 11.68 52.33 21.10
C SER A 19 10.87 53.60 20.80
N LEU A 20 9.85 53.51 19.93
CA LEU A 20 8.57 54.26 19.92
C LEU A 20 7.72 53.70 18.74
N VAL A 21 6.63 52.96 18.96
CA VAL A 21 5.25 53.41 19.28
C VAL A 21 4.58 54.25 18.18
N LEU A 22 3.50 53.70 17.59
CA LEU A 22 2.19 54.35 17.48
C LEU A 22 1.08 53.31 17.19
N GLN A 23 -0.02 53.39 17.94
CA GLN A 23 -1.24 52.58 17.78
C GLN A 23 -2.32 53.41 17.05
N TYR A 24 -3.23 52.78 16.29
CA TYR A 24 -4.65 52.58 16.66
C TYR A 24 -5.49 51.94 15.53
N GLU A 25 -6.53 51.21 15.93
CA GLU A 25 -7.49 50.43 15.11
C GLU A 25 -8.77 51.24 14.72
N PRO A 26 -9.96 50.63 14.46
CA PRO A 26 -10.43 49.92 13.25
C PRO A 26 -11.73 50.55 12.67
N VAL A 27 -12.45 49.88 11.73
CA VAL A 27 -13.93 49.65 11.76
C VAL A 27 -14.47 48.84 10.54
N TYR A 28 -15.06 47.68 10.89
CA TYR A 28 -16.15 46.84 10.34
C TYR A 28 -17.04 47.19 9.09
N ARG A 29 -17.12 46.23 8.11
CA ARG A 29 -18.30 45.57 7.43
C ARG A 29 -19.50 46.38 6.79
N PRO A 30 -20.46 45.76 6.02
CA PRO A 30 -20.36 44.80 4.88
C PRO A 30 -21.40 44.98 3.70
N GLY A 31 -21.08 44.44 2.49
CA GLY A 31 -22.02 43.93 1.44
C GLY A 31 -22.93 44.91 0.65
N PRO A 32 -23.76 44.45 -0.34
CA PRO A 32 -23.78 43.15 -1.05
C PRO A 32 -24.07 43.21 -2.60
N SER A 33 -24.19 42.02 -3.23
CA SER A 33 -25.06 41.62 -4.39
C SER A 33 -24.74 41.86 -5.90
N ILE A 34 -24.59 40.71 -6.60
CA ILE A 34 -25.30 40.24 -7.83
C ILE A 34 -24.81 40.62 -9.28
N LEU A 35 -24.74 39.53 -10.09
CA LEU A 35 -24.55 39.33 -11.55
C LEU A 35 -25.62 39.99 -12.48
N PRO A 36 -25.65 39.77 -13.82
CA PRO A 36 -24.64 39.27 -14.78
C PRO A 36 -24.41 40.21 -16.00
N PHE A 37 -23.53 39.84 -16.93
CA PHE A 37 -23.70 40.23 -18.34
C PHE A 37 -23.12 39.18 -19.31
N ALA A 38 -23.91 38.79 -20.31
CA ALA A 38 -23.49 38.01 -21.46
C ALA A 38 -24.27 38.50 -22.69
N GLN A 39 -23.59 38.89 -23.77
CA GLN A 39 -24.03 38.59 -25.15
C GLN A 39 -23.05 39.08 -26.24
N ALA A 40 -23.02 38.27 -27.30
CA ALA A 40 -22.85 38.62 -28.71
C ALA A 40 -21.50 39.18 -29.21
N LEU A 41 -20.88 38.41 -30.11
CA LEU A 41 -20.73 38.83 -31.51
C LEU A 41 -20.80 37.59 -32.43
N SER A 42 -21.52 37.72 -33.56
CA SER A 42 -21.69 36.67 -34.57
C SER A 42 -21.78 37.27 -35.98
N GLU A 43 -21.51 36.41 -36.97
CA GLU A 43 -21.77 36.59 -38.42
C GLU A 43 -20.85 37.51 -39.25
N TYR A 44 -20.13 36.91 -40.21
CA TYR A 44 -20.33 36.95 -41.68
C TYR A 44 -19.04 36.39 -42.33
N PHE A 45 -19.05 35.38 -43.21
CA PHE A 45 -19.73 35.36 -44.50
C PHE A 45 -20.05 33.95 -45.06
N CYS A 46 -21.17 33.87 -45.79
CA CYS A 46 -21.59 32.87 -46.79
C CYS A 46 -20.63 32.75 -48.02
N ALA A 47 -20.70 31.79 -48.96
CA ALA A 47 -21.47 30.55 -49.17
C ALA A 47 -20.92 29.75 -50.40
N ASP A 48 -21.62 28.66 -50.78
CA ASP A 48 -21.65 27.99 -52.11
C ASP A 48 -20.49 27.01 -52.49
N ASN A 49 -20.72 25.88 -53.20
CA ASN A 49 -21.94 25.38 -53.86
C ASN A 49 -22.05 23.82 -54.01
N MET A 50 -23.20 23.37 -54.55
CA MET A 50 -23.81 22.02 -54.60
C MET A 50 -23.22 20.95 -55.56
N GLY A 51 -23.57 19.66 -55.34
CA GLY A 51 -23.81 18.63 -56.39
C GLY A 51 -23.43 17.17 -56.01
N ARG A 52 -24.31 16.23 -55.59
CA ARG A 52 -25.44 15.45 -56.22
C ARG A 52 -25.08 14.28 -57.20
N VAL A 53 -25.54 13.04 -56.84
CA VAL A 53 -26.08 11.94 -57.72
C VAL A 53 -25.05 11.16 -58.60
N THR A 54 -25.08 9.84 -58.92
CA THR A 54 -25.95 8.61 -58.77
C THR A 54 -25.02 7.39 -58.48
N ALA A 55 -25.34 6.34 -57.70
CA ALA A 55 -26.28 5.18 -57.83
C ALA A 55 -25.89 3.97 -58.74
N SER A 56 -25.70 2.80 -58.09
CA SER A 56 -25.99 1.39 -58.51
C SER A 56 -25.25 0.70 -59.69
N PHE A 57 -24.82 -0.57 -59.49
CA PHE A 57 -25.43 -1.80 -60.05
C PHE A 57 -24.70 -3.12 -59.65
N LEU A 58 -25.44 -4.10 -59.07
CA LEU A 58 -25.53 -5.57 -59.40
C LEU A 58 -24.26 -6.48 -59.58
N VAL A 59 -24.25 -7.80 -59.30
CA VAL A 59 -25.22 -8.75 -58.68
C VAL A 59 -24.57 -10.10 -58.23
N SER A 60 -25.20 -10.76 -57.24
CA SER A 60 -25.28 -12.19 -56.83
C SER A 60 -24.33 -13.30 -57.32
N ILE A 61 -24.08 -14.31 -56.45
CA ILE A 61 -24.76 -15.65 -56.46
C ILE A 61 -24.42 -16.49 -55.20
N LEU A 62 -25.39 -17.29 -54.72
CA LEU A 62 -25.27 -18.27 -53.61
C LEU A 62 -24.77 -19.65 -54.10
N CYS A 63 -24.20 -20.48 -53.21
CA CYS A 63 -24.70 -21.86 -52.96
C CYS A 63 -24.02 -22.62 -51.79
N THR A 64 -24.80 -22.81 -50.72
CA THR A 64 -25.01 -24.04 -49.90
C THR A 64 -24.03 -25.25 -49.86
N LEU A 65 -23.85 -25.74 -48.62
CA LEU A 65 -23.91 -27.14 -48.13
C LEU A 65 -22.65 -28.07 -48.13
N SER A 66 -22.15 -28.27 -46.90
CA SER A 66 -22.12 -29.55 -46.14
C SER A 66 -21.00 -30.61 -46.26
N LEU A 67 -20.38 -30.85 -45.08
CA LEU A 67 -20.24 -32.14 -44.33
C LEU A 67 -19.05 -33.10 -44.53
N GLN A 68 -18.56 -33.56 -43.35
CA GLN A 68 -17.86 -34.82 -43.00
C GLN A 68 -16.36 -35.00 -43.35
N ALA A 69 -15.53 -35.73 -42.56
CA ALA A 69 -15.61 -36.25 -41.16
C ALA A 69 -14.24 -36.90 -40.77
N TRP A 70 -14.25 -37.77 -39.75
CA TRP A 70 -13.18 -38.64 -39.19
C TRP A 70 -12.30 -37.98 -38.09
N ALA A 71 -12.15 -38.54 -36.88
CA ALA A 71 -12.81 -39.72 -36.29
C ALA A 71 -12.84 -39.70 -34.73
N VAL A 72 -13.82 -40.41 -34.17
CA VAL A 72 -14.02 -40.80 -32.75
C VAL A 72 -13.24 -42.15 -32.49
N PRO A 73 -13.22 -42.86 -31.32
CA PRO A 73 -14.19 -42.89 -30.20
C PRO A 73 -13.70 -43.12 -28.73
N HIS A 74 -14.69 -43.11 -27.83
CA HIS A 74 -14.79 -43.71 -26.47
C HIS A 74 -14.45 -42.85 -25.24
N GLY A 75 -15.30 -42.73 -24.21
CA GLY A 75 -16.73 -43.11 -24.11
C GLY A 75 -17.28 -43.32 -22.68
N GLY A 76 -18.48 -42.78 -22.40
CA GLY A 76 -19.31 -43.07 -21.21
C GLY A 76 -18.83 -42.46 -19.88
N GLY A 77 -19.69 -42.12 -18.92
CA GLY A 77 -21.17 -42.14 -18.89
C GLY A 77 -21.67 -41.58 -17.54
N LYS A 78 -22.90 -41.03 -17.51
CA LYS A 78 -23.52 -40.51 -16.27
C LYS A 78 -23.94 -41.65 -15.34
N ASN A 79 -23.81 -41.46 -14.02
CA ASN A 79 -24.93 -41.75 -13.10
C ASN A 79 -24.79 -41.08 -11.73
N SER A 80 -25.87 -41.15 -10.96
CA SER A 80 -26.26 -40.29 -9.85
C SER A 80 -25.99 -40.86 -8.44
N SER A 81 -26.46 -40.10 -7.45
CA SER A 81 -26.64 -40.41 -6.01
C SER A 81 -25.42 -40.20 -5.12
N GLY A 82 -25.65 -39.46 -4.02
CA GLY A 82 -24.61 -39.05 -3.07
C GLY A 82 -24.62 -39.89 -1.79
N LEU A 83 -23.67 -39.59 -0.92
CA LEU A 83 -23.59 -40.00 0.48
C LEU A 83 -22.69 -39.00 1.22
N THR A 84 -22.99 -38.73 2.48
CA THR A 84 -22.18 -37.88 3.38
C THR A 84 -20.91 -38.61 3.85
N PRO A 85 -19.87 -37.85 4.25
CA PRO A 85 -18.90 -38.33 5.23
C PRO A 85 -18.77 -37.40 6.45
N SER A 86 -18.68 -37.99 7.63
CA SER A 86 -18.22 -37.32 8.86
C SER A 86 -16.69 -37.43 8.98
N PRO A 87 -15.99 -36.50 9.68
CA PRO A 87 -14.54 -36.44 9.67
C PRO A 87 -13.86 -37.46 10.60
N SER A 88 -12.58 -37.72 10.34
CA SER A 88 -11.64 -38.45 11.22
C SER A 88 -10.22 -37.92 10.99
N PRO A 89 -9.33 -37.93 12.00
CA PRO A 89 -8.29 -36.91 12.11
C PRO A 89 -6.98 -37.18 11.36
N SER A 90 -6.26 -36.08 11.12
CA SER A 90 -4.95 -35.99 10.47
C SER A 90 -3.81 -36.70 11.22
N PRO A 91 -2.77 -37.19 10.51
CA PRO A 91 -1.44 -37.42 11.06
C PRO A 91 -0.48 -36.26 10.71
N SER A 92 0.42 -35.94 11.64
CA SER A 92 1.43 -34.87 11.55
C SER A 92 2.41 -35.06 10.38
N PRO A 93 2.93 -33.97 9.76
CA PRO A 93 4.02 -34.07 8.79
C PRO A 93 5.37 -34.26 9.48
N SER A 94 6.21 -35.13 8.91
CA SER A 94 7.64 -35.24 9.23
C SER A 94 8.46 -34.85 8.00
N PRO A 95 9.66 -34.24 8.16
CA PRO A 95 10.34 -33.56 7.06
C PRO A 95 10.96 -34.53 6.04
N SER A 96 10.70 -34.29 4.74
CA SER A 96 11.28 -35.07 3.64
C SER A 96 12.30 -34.26 2.83
N SER A 97 13.57 -34.60 3.05
CA SER A 97 14.73 -34.45 2.16
C SER A 97 14.62 -33.48 0.95
N SER A 98 15.43 -32.43 1.00
CA SER A 98 15.65 -31.49 -0.10
C SER A 98 16.09 -32.16 -1.40
N SER A 99 15.22 -32.09 -2.43
CA SER A 99 15.70 -31.97 -3.80
C SER A 99 15.75 -30.48 -4.12
N ALA A 100 16.93 -29.96 -4.42
CA ALA A 100 17.06 -28.55 -4.82
C ALA A 100 16.39 -28.37 -6.19
N SER A 101 15.13 -27.94 -6.17
CA SER A 101 14.51 -27.35 -7.35
C SER A 101 15.37 -26.16 -7.77
N LYS A 102 15.47 -25.92 -9.08
CA LYS A 102 15.93 -24.61 -9.54
C LYS A 102 14.88 -23.62 -9.10
N VAL A 103 15.18 -22.82 -8.08
CA VAL A 103 14.35 -21.69 -7.67
C VAL A 103 14.12 -20.83 -8.91
N LEU A 104 12.87 -20.77 -9.35
CA LEU A 104 12.43 -19.81 -10.35
C LEU A 104 12.30 -18.49 -9.60
N TYR A 105 13.16 -17.53 -9.94
CA TYR A 105 13.21 -16.20 -9.32
C TYR A 105 12.01 -15.30 -9.67
N PHE A 106 11.04 -15.84 -10.41
CA PHE A 106 9.94 -15.15 -11.10
C PHE A 106 8.70 -16.05 -11.16
N PRO A 107 7.50 -15.48 -11.25
CA PRO A 107 6.31 -16.27 -11.52
C PRO A 107 6.42 -16.88 -12.93
N PRO A 108 5.80 -18.04 -13.20
CA PRO A 108 5.57 -18.43 -14.57
C PRO A 108 4.73 -17.35 -15.27
N VAL A 109 4.92 -17.16 -16.58
CA VAL A 109 4.09 -16.22 -17.38
C VAL A 109 2.58 -16.51 -17.23
N THR A 110 2.24 -17.78 -16.94
CA THR A 110 0.89 -18.29 -16.67
C THR A 110 0.44 -18.21 -15.21
N TYR A 111 1.12 -17.47 -14.33
CA TYR A 111 0.61 -17.24 -12.97
C TYR A 111 -0.65 -16.38 -13.03
N ALA A 112 -1.64 -16.80 -12.26
CA ALA A 112 -2.83 -16.07 -11.92
C ALA A 112 -3.06 -16.22 -10.40
N PRO A 113 -3.59 -15.21 -9.69
CA PRO A 113 -3.88 -15.32 -8.26
C PRO A 113 -4.95 -16.38 -7.99
N SER A 114 -4.90 -16.97 -6.78
CA SER A 114 -5.84 -17.99 -6.32
C SER A 114 -6.70 -17.42 -5.18
N PRO A 115 -7.89 -16.88 -5.47
CA PRO A 115 -8.75 -16.26 -4.47
C PRO A 115 -9.41 -17.30 -3.56
N SER A 116 -9.05 -17.33 -2.28
CA SER A 116 -9.76 -18.12 -1.26
C SER A 116 -9.54 -17.55 0.14
N GLY A 117 -10.61 -17.15 0.81
CA GLY A 117 -10.58 -16.61 2.16
C GLY A 117 -10.43 -17.66 3.25
N ILE A 118 -10.29 -17.16 4.49
CA ILE A 118 -10.25 -17.96 5.71
C ILE A 118 -11.69 -18.06 6.24
N PRO A 119 -12.28 -19.24 6.46
CA PRO A 119 -13.65 -19.30 6.98
C PRO A 119 -13.78 -18.67 8.38
N PHE A 120 -14.69 -17.72 8.56
CA PHE A 120 -14.99 -17.12 9.86
C PHE A 120 -16.13 -17.88 10.56
N LEU A 121 -15.81 -19.00 11.24
CA LEU A 121 -16.79 -19.94 11.80
C LEU A 121 -17.48 -19.46 13.08
N ILE A 122 -16.86 -18.55 13.84
CA ILE A 122 -17.41 -17.96 15.07
C ILE A 122 -17.88 -16.51 14.88
N GLN A 123 -18.21 -16.12 13.64
CA GLN A 123 -18.78 -14.81 13.34
C GLN A 123 -20.19 -14.63 13.91
N ASN A 124 -20.55 -13.39 14.24
CA ASN A 124 -21.91 -12.99 14.56
C ASN A 124 -22.76 -12.97 13.27
N GLN A 125 -23.39 -14.11 12.95
CA GLN A 125 -24.31 -14.27 11.82
C GLN A 125 -25.54 -13.33 11.86
N SER A 126 -25.76 -12.64 12.98
CA SER A 126 -26.85 -11.64 13.14
C SER A 126 -26.37 -10.19 12.98
N ALA A 127 -25.06 -9.94 12.83
CA ALA A 127 -24.53 -8.60 12.61
C ALA A 127 -24.96 -8.07 11.24
N GLN A 128 -25.72 -6.97 11.22
CA GLN A 128 -26.25 -6.37 10.01
C GLN A 128 -26.12 -4.84 10.06
N PRO A 129 -24.90 -4.29 10.05
CA PRO A 129 -24.64 -2.85 10.20
C PRO A 129 -25.41 -1.99 9.17
N TRP A 130 -25.61 -2.50 7.97
CA TRP A 130 -26.43 -1.91 6.90
C TRP A 130 -27.93 -1.74 7.21
N LEU A 131 -28.44 -2.25 8.34
CA LEU A 131 -29.85 -2.06 8.74
C LEU A 131 -30.09 -0.79 9.56
N TYR A 132 -29.06 -0.13 10.07
CA TYR A 132 -29.18 1.12 10.84
C TYR A 132 -29.48 2.36 9.97
N ARG A 133 -30.19 2.16 8.83
CA ARG A 133 -30.60 3.22 7.88
C ARG A 133 -31.67 4.18 8.39
N THR A 134 -32.22 3.95 9.60
CA THR A 134 -33.50 4.54 10.02
C THR A 134 -33.42 5.55 11.17
N GLU A 135 -32.25 5.75 11.77
CA GLU A 135 -32.05 6.90 12.66
C GLU A 135 -31.88 8.16 11.80
N ALA A 136 -32.62 9.22 12.14
CA ALA A 136 -32.56 10.46 11.38
C ALA A 136 -31.17 11.10 11.55
N PRO A 137 -30.54 11.65 10.48
CA PRO A 137 -29.20 12.19 10.55
C PRO A 137 -29.11 13.24 11.67
N ILE A 138 -28.23 12.98 12.64
CA ILE A 138 -28.11 13.83 13.82
C ILE A 138 -27.56 15.18 13.35
N THR A 139 -28.34 16.25 13.56
CA THR A 139 -27.90 17.60 13.22
C THR A 139 -26.78 18.04 14.16
N HIS A 140 -25.55 18.03 13.64
CA HIS A 140 -24.36 18.43 14.38
C HIS A 140 -24.47 19.88 14.85
N PRO A 141 -24.29 20.18 16.15
CA PRO A 141 -24.11 21.54 16.61
C PRO A 141 -22.76 22.10 16.10
N THR A 142 -22.62 23.42 16.08
CA THR A 142 -21.33 24.06 15.79
C THR A 142 -20.27 23.58 16.78
N LEU A 143 -19.13 23.12 16.25
CA LEU A 143 -18.00 22.59 17.02
C LEU A 143 -17.56 23.56 18.14
N SER A 144 -17.18 23.01 19.29
CA SER A 144 -16.59 23.78 20.39
C SER A 144 -15.25 24.39 19.97
N GLU A 145 -15.05 25.69 20.21
CA GLU A 145 -13.74 26.33 20.01
C GLU A 145 -12.77 26.05 21.18
N ASP A 146 -13.30 25.81 22.38
CA ASP A 146 -12.49 25.58 23.58
C ASP A 146 -11.88 24.16 23.57
N SER A 147 -10.56 24.09 23.51
CA SER A 147 -9.81 22.84 23.68
C SER A 147 -9.63 22.51 25.16
N VAL A 148 -10.00 21.28 25.55
CA VAL A 148 -9.97 20.83 26.95
C VAL A 148 -8.61 20.20 27.28
N CYS A 149 -7.56 21.02 27.22
CA CYS A 149 -6.21 20.60 27.60
C CYS A 149 -6.12 20.34 29.11
N VAL A 150 -5.76 19.11 29.51
CA VAL A 150 -5.37 18.79 30.89
C VAL A 150 -3.90 18.37 30.90
N SER A 151 -3.08 19.04 31.71
CA SER A 151 -1.72 18.57 31.99
C SER A 151 -1.78 17.37 32.93
N SER A 152 -1.44 16.19 32.44
CA SER A 152 -1.17 14.99 33.23
C SER A 152 0.30 14.95 33.64
N ASN A 153 0.60 14.28 34.76
CA ASN A 153 1.98 13.89 35.07
C ASN A 153 2.22 12.53 34.39
N GLY A 154 3.24 12.46 33.53
CA GLY A 154 3.63 11.21 32.88
C GLY A 154 4.14 10.15 33.85
N THR A 155 3.79 8.90 33.58
CA THR A 155 4.51 7.72 34.07
C THR A 155 5.56 7.39 33.00
N PRO A 156 6.85 7.16 33.35
CA PRO A 156 7.85 6.77 32.37
C PRO A 156 7.51 5.43 31.70
N GLY A 157 7.81 5.31 30.41
CA GLY A 157 7.59 4.10 29.59
C GLY A 157 6.81 4.44 28.32
N TYR A 158 6.74 3.49 27.38
CA TYR A 158 5.98 3.69 26.15
C TYR A 158 4.47 3.69 26.43
N TRP A 159 3.74 4.70 25.93
CA TRP A 159 2.32 4.90 26.23
C TRP A 159 1.45 3.68 25.88
N TYR A 160 1.82 2.92 24.85
CA TYR A 160 1.07 1.76 24.36
C TYR A 160 1.18 0.54 25.29
N GLU A 161 2.08 0.53 26.26
CA GLU A 161 2.10 -0.48 27.33
C GLU A 161 1.09 -0.15 28.45
N GLN A 162 0.78 1.13 28.63
CA GLN A 162 0.14 1.66 29.83
C GLN A 162 -1.30 2.16 29.58
N ILE A 163 -1.69 2.32 28.32
CA ILE A 163 -3.03 2.75 27.94
C ILE A 163 -4.03 1.63 28.21
N VAL A 164 -5.31 1.97 28.44
CA VAL A 164 -6.35 0.95 28.55
C VAL A 164 -6.59 0.36 27.16
N HIS A 165 -6.41 -0.96 27.05
CA HIS A 165 -6.75 -1.74 25.84
C HIS A 165 -8.13 -2.37 25.99
N ASP A 166 -9.12 -1.72 25.39
CA ASP A 166 -10.52 -2.16 25.25
C ASP A 166 -10.91 -2.34 23.77
N GLY A 167 -9.94 -2.84 23.00
CA GLY A 167 -10.12 -3.27 21.60
C GLY A 167 -10.93 -4.56 21.50
N GLN A 168 -11.65 -4.75 20.40
CA GLN A 168 -12.52 -5.92 20.17
C GLN A 168 -12.54 -6.36 18.71
N SER A 169 -12.83 -7.65 18.48
CA SER A 169 -13.26 -8.15 17.16
C SER A 169 -14.77 -7.93 17.01
N SER A 170 -15.15 -6.86 16.31
CA SER A 170 -16.55 -6.37 16.28
C SER A 170 -17.56 -7.41 15.81
N PHE A 171 -17.21 -8.21 14.80
CA PHE A 171 -18.12 -9.17 14.18
C PHE A 171 -17.94 -10.61 14.67
N MET A 172 -17.23 -10.82 15.78
CA MET A 172 -17.22 -12.11 16.48
C MET A 172 -18.55 -12.33 17.23
N ASP A 173 -19.04 -13.57 17.30
CA ASP A 173 -20.25 -13.89 18.05
C ASP A 173 -20.07 -13.57 19.54
N SER A 174 -21.12 -13.00 20.14
CA SER A 174 -21.19 -12.58 21.54
C SER A 174 -20.76 -13.66 22.56
N ALA A 175 -20.88 -14.94 22.24
CA ALA A 175 -20.41 -16.02 23.08
C ALA A 175 -18.88 -16.03 23.24
N TYR A 176 -18.14 -15.57 22.24
CA TYR A 176 -16.67 -15.58 22.20
C TYR A 176 -16.04 -14.18 22.31
N LYS A 177 -16.75 -13.13 21.87
CA LYS A 177 -16.24 -11.75 21.75
C LYS A 177 -15.59 -11.22 23.04
N ASP A 178 -16.27 -11.32 24.19
CA ASP A 178 -15.75 -10.89 25.50
C ASP A 178 -14.59 -11.75 26.04
N ASN A 179 -14.29 -12.88 25.38
CA ASN A 179 -13.22 -13.81 25.75
C ASN A 179 -12.01 -13.72 24.80
N TYR A 180 -12.05 -12.86 23.78
CA TYR A 180 -10.99 -12.69 22.79
C TYR A 180 -10.19 -11.41 23.06
N GLU A 181 -8.94 -11.57 23.48
CA GLU A 181 -8.03 -10.46 23.76
C GLU A 181 -7.28 -10.06 22.48
N VAL A 182 -7.41 -8.79 22.08
CA VAL A 182 -6.71 -8.26 20.89
C VAL A 182 -5.28 -7.87 21.24
N PHE A 183 -5.08 -7.04 22.27
CA PHE A 183 -3.76 -6.70 22.80
C PHE A 183 -3.29 -7.75 23.81
N ARG A 184 -2.01 -8.12 23.75
CA ARG A 184 -1.40 -9.20 24.53
C ARG A 184 0.03 -8.82 24.93
N ASN A 185 0.27 -8.58 26.21
CA ASN A 185 1.61 -8.36 26.75
C ASN A 185 2.27 -9.72 27.02
N VAL A 186 3.35 -10.04 26.29
CA VAL A 186 3.99 -11.36 26.39
C VAL A 186 4.56 -11.64 27.79
N VAL A 187 4.93 -10.61 28.55
CA VAL A 187 5.51 -10.74 29.90
C VAL A 187 4.41 -10.84 30.95
N GLU A 188 3.47 -9.90 30.95
CA GLU A 188 2.44 -9.81 32.00
C GLU A 188 1.35 -10.89 31.86
N ASP A 189 0.90 -11.18 30.63
CA ASP A 189 -0.23 -12.08 30.39
C ASP A 189 0.23 -13.53 30.13
N PHE A 190 1.39 -13.70 29.46
CA PHE A 190 1.90 -15.01 29.03
C PHE A 190 3.18 -15.48 29.75
N GLY A 191 3.79 -14.64 30.58
CA GLY A 191 4.93 -15.01 31.42
C GLY A 191 6.25 -15.23 30.68
N ALA A 192 6.46 -14.58 29.53
CA ALA A 192 7.72 -14.60 28.80
C ALA A 192 8.85 -13.98 29.62
N ASP A 193 10.03 -14.62 29.63
CA ASP A 193 11.22 -14.04 30.25
C ASP A 193 11.87 -13.00 29.34
N ASN A 194 11.82 -11.72 29.74
CA ASN A 194 12.52 -10.62 29.09
C ASN A 194 13.91 -10.33 29.68
N THR A 195 14.42 -11.18 30.58
CA THR A 195 15.77 -11.06 31.16
C THR A 195 16.86 -11.85 30.41
N GLY A 196 16.47 -12.76 29.52
CA GLY A 196 17.36 -13.54 28.66
C GLY A 196 17.95 -14.78 29.34
N VAL A 197 17.32 -15.29 30.40
CA VAL A 197 17.79 -16.43 31.20
C VAL A 197 17.04 -17.71 30.81
N GLU A 198 15.73 -17.64 30.70
CA GLU A 198 14.84 -18.75 30.33
C GLU A 198 14.30 -18.57 28.90
N ASP A 199 13.85 -19.67 28.30
CA ASP A 199 13.31 -19.66 26.93
C ASP A 199 11.94 -18.99 26.86
N ALA A 200 11.88 -17.88 26.15
CA ALA A 200 10.68 -17.05 25.99
C ALA A 200 9.84 -17.44 24.77
N ALA A 201 10.41 -18.20 23.81
CA ALA A 201 9.71 -18.56 22.58
C ALA A 201 8.34 -19.24 22.81
N PRO A 202 8.17 -20.18 23.78
CA PRO A 202 6.87 -20.79 24.05
C PRO A 202 5.80 -19.80 24.54
N ALA A 203 6.18 -18.82 25.36
CA ALA A 203 5.25 -17.81 25.90
C ALA A 203 4.83 -16.80 24.83
N ILE A 204 5.79 -16.32 24.02
CA ILE A 204 5.50 -15.43 22.88
C ILE A 204 4.63 -16.17 21.84
N GLN A 205 4.93 -17.45 21.56
CA GLN A 205 4.12 -18.26 20.65
C GLN A 205 2.70 -18.49 21.17
N ALA A 206 2.52 -18.69 22.47
CA ALA A 206 1.20 -18.78 23.11
C ALA A 206 0.41 -17.47 22.97
N ALA A 207 1.08 -16.32 23.15
CA ALA A 207 0.47 -15.00 22.90
C ALA A 207 0.02 -14.86 21.44
N ILE A 208 0.83 -15.31 20.46
CA ILE A 208 0.46 -15.31 19.04
C ILE A 208 -0.72 -16.25 18.76
N GLN A 209 -0.76 -17.44 19.37
CA GLN A 209 -1.76 -18.48 19.10
C GLN A 209 -3.11 -18.25 19.79
N ALA A 210 -3.17 -17.50 20.90
CA ALA A 210 -4.38 -17.36 21.69
C ALA A 210 -5.60 -16.93 20.86
N GLY A 211 -6.70 -17.68 21.00
CA GLY A 211 -8.03 -17.31 20.49
C GLY A 211 -8.93 -16.84 21.63
N PRO A 212 -10.26 -16.95 21.50
CA PRO A 212 -11.15 -16.72 22.62
C PRO A 212 -10.93 -17.82 23.67
N SER A 213 -10.90 -17.48 24.96
CA SER A 213 -10.63 -18.45 26.04
C SER A 213 -11.62 -19.64 26.11
N ASN A 214 -12.79 -19.50 25.45
CA ASN A 214 -13.84 -20.50 25.33
C ASN A 214 -14.10 -20.96 23.88
N GLY A 215 -13.19 -20.64 22.94
CA GLY A 215 -13.32 -20.89 21.50
C GLY A 215 -12.08 -21.55 20.88
N PRO A 216 -11.95 -21.50 19.54
CA PRO A 216 -10.79 -22.04 18.82
C PRO A 216 -9.57 -21.12 18.93
N ASP A 217 -8.36 -21.68 18.98
CA ASP A 217 -7.11 -20.92 18.83
C ASP A 217 -6.92 -20.40 17.39
N ARG A 218 -5.99 -19.45 17.19
CA ARG A 218 -5.73 -18.86 15.85
C ARG A 218 -5.12 -19.87 14.86
N GLY A 219 -4.40 -20.87 15.36
CA GLY A 219 -3.89 -22.02 14.60
C GLY A 219 -4.98 -23.02 14.17
N SER A 220 -6.26 -22.73 14.41
CA SER A 220 -7.39 -23.42 13.79
C SER A 220 -7.73 -22.94 12.38
N HIS A 221 -7.31 -21.72 12.02
CA HIS A 221 -7.63 -21.04 10.76
C HIS A 221 -9.15 -20.93 10.50
N SER A 222 -9.92 -20.66 11.57
CA SER A 222 -11.39 -20.66 11.57
C SER A 222 -12.05 -19.36 12.03
N MET A 223 -11.30 -18.26 12.04
CA MET A 223 -11.74 -16.95 12.55
C MET A 223 -11.63 -15.82 11.51
N GLY A 224 -11.66 -16.14 10.22
CA GLY A 224 -11.49 -15.15 9.17
C GLY A 224 -10.06 -14.64 9.03
N THR A 225 -9.87 -13.77 8.05
CA THR A 225 -8.70 -12.88 7.95
C THR A 225 -8.88 -11.67 8.87
N THR A 226 -10.11 -11.16 8.96
CA THR A 226 -10.41 -9.89 9.63
C THR A 226 -10.99 -10.07 11.05
N GLY A 227 -11.44 -11.28 11.37
CA GLY A 227 -12.04 -11.62 12.67
C GLY A 227 -11.06 -11.91 13.81
N GLN A 228 -9.75 -12.04 13.53
CA GLN A 228 -8.72 -12.45 14.49
C GLN A 228 -7.49 -11.52 14.57
N PRO A 229 -7.66 -10.19 14.77
CA PRO A 229 -6.54 -9.30 15.03
C PRO A 229 -5.85 -9.67 16.34
N ALA A 230 -4.52 -9.68 16.37
CA ALA A 230 -3.73 -9.96 17.56
C ALA A 230 -2.49 -9.07 17.60
N ILE A 231 -2.49 -8.08 18.51
CA ILE A 231 -1.34 -7.23 18.78
C ILE A 231 -0.51 -7.87 19.91
N ILE A 232 0.71 -8.27 19.57
CA ILE A 232 1.64 -8.97 20.46
C ILE A 232 2.67 -7.94 20.92
N TYR A 233 2.49 -7.42 22.14
CA TYR A 233 3.37 -6.40 22.70
C TYR A 233 4.54 -7.02 23.46
N LEU A 234 5.75 -6.56 23.13
CA LEU A 234 7.00 -6.95 23.76
C LEU A 234 7.58 -5.73 24.50
N PRO A 235 7.47 -5.69 25.85
CA PRO A 235 8.26 -4.77 26.67
C PRO A 235 9.76 -4.88 26.37
N SER A 236 10.53 -3.82 26.66
CA SER A 236 12.00 -3.85 26.58
C SER A 236 12.57 -5.07 27.32
N GLY A 237 13.63 -5.64 26.75
CA GLY A 237 14.37 -6.76 27.33
C GLY A 237 15.09 -7.62 26.30
N THR A 238 15.63 -8.74 26.78
CA THR A 238 16.18 -9.81 25.94
C THR A 238 15.33 -11.06 26.15
N TYR A 239 14.74 -11.56 25.07
CA TYR A 239 13.96 -12.79 25.05
C TYR A 239 14.83 -13.88 24.46
N LEU A 240 15.20 -14.88 25.27
CA LEU A 240 16.00 -16.00 24.79
C LEU A 240 15.11 -16.92 23.95
N MET A 241 15.56 -17.27 22.75
CA MET A 241 14.81 -18.08 21.80
C MET A 241 15.50 -19.42 21.59
N LYS A 242 14.79 -20.54 21.84
CA LYS A 242 15.28 -21.91 21.51
C LYS A 242 14.49 -22.58 20.38
N SER A 243 13.37 -21.99 19.96
CA SER A 243 12.58 -22.42 18.80
C SER A 243 12.03 -21.22 18.02
N SER A 244 11.58 -21.45 16.80
CA SER A 244 10.93 -20.42 15.98
C SER A 244 9.64 -19.87 16.59
N LEU A 245 9.27 -18.67 16.16
CA LEU A 245 7.91 -18.15 16.20
C LEU A 245 7.23 -18.35 14.83
N GLN A 246 5.98 -18.80 14.85
CA GLN A 246 5.08 -18.86 13.69
C GLN A 246 3.99 -17.79 13.84
N LEU A 247 3.94 -16.86 12.89
CA LEU A 247 2.86 -15.87 12.80
C LEU A 247 1.66 -16.41 12.02
N PHE A 248 0.49 -15.80 12.23
CA PHE A 248 -0.74 -16.02 11.46
C PHE A 248 -1.25 -14.70 10.89
N VAL A 249 -2.12 -14.75 9.89
CA VAL A 249 -2.83 -13.57 9.36
C VAL A 249 -3.53 -12.80 10.49
N GLY A 250 -3.35 -11.47 10.53
CA GLY A 250 -3.83 -10.60 11.61
C GLY A 250 -2.87 -10.42 12.80
N THR A 251 -1.64 -10.98 12.75
CA THR A 251 -0.64 -10.83 13.83
C THR A 251 0.20 -9.57 13.65
N VAL A 252 0.30 -8.73 14.69
CA VAL A 252 1.18 -7.55 14.70
C VAL A 252 2.07 -7.59 15.95
N ILE A 253 3.36 -7.85 15.77
CA ILE A 253 4.36 -7.72 16.84
C ILE A 253 4.74 -6.24 16.99
N ILE A 254 4.68 -5.71 18.21
CA ILE A 254 5.12 -4.35 18.54
C ILE A 254 6.07 -4.42 19.74
N GLY A 255 7.34 -4.12 19.52
CA GLY A 255 8.29 -3.87 20.61
C GLY A 255 8.19 -2.45 21.16
N ASP A 256 8.67 -2.24 22.39
CA ASP A 256 8.91 -0.91 22.94
C ASP A 256 9.91 -0.14 22.04
N PRO A 257 9.50 0.98 21.39
CA PRO A 257 10.38 1.73 20.50
C PRO A 257 11.45 2.55 21.23
N THR A 258 11.32 2.76 22.54
CA THR A 258 12.28 3.51 23.35
C THR A 258 13.54 2.70 23.66
N ASP A 259 13.41 1.37 23.73
CA ASP A 259 14.49 0.40 23.87
C ASP A 259 14.08 -0.96 23.24
N PRO A 260 14.25 -1.10 21.90
CA PRO A 260 13.74 -2.24 21.13
C PRO A 260 14.13 -3.62 21.69
N PRO A 261 13.16 -4.48 22.03
CA PRO A 261 13.42 -5.80 22.59
C PRO A 261 14.19 -6.71 21.62
N VAL A 262 15.07 -7.53 22.20
CA VAL A 262 15.97 -8.43 21.47
C VAL A 262 15.43 -9.87 21.53
N LEU A 263 15.03 -10.43 20.40
CA LEU A 263 14.78 -11.87 20.22
C LEU A 263 16.11 -12.56 19.91
N LYS A 264 16.69 -13.19 20.93
CA LYS A 264 18.07 -13.71 20.91
C LYS A 264 18.09 -15.23 20.77
N ALA A 265 18.45 -15.75 19.60
CA ALA A 265 18.60 -17.19 19.40
C ALA A 265 19.80 -17.77 20.14
N THR A 266 19.63 -18.95 20.74
CA THR A 266 20.72 -19.68 21.40
C THR A 266 21.72 -20.28 20.41
N SER A 267 22.92 -20.60 20.89
CA SER A 267 23.97 -21.25 20.07
C SER A 267 23.61 -22.64 19.56
N ASP A 268 22.60 -23.27 20.16
CA ASP A 268 22.06 -24.60 19.82
C ASP A 268 20.63 -24.54 19.23
N PHE A 269 20.21 -23.37 18.76
CA PHE A 269 18.94 -23.16 18.08
C PHE A 269 18.78 -24.13 16.89
N ALA A 270 17.67 -24.86 16.86
CA ALA A 270 17.53 -26.05 16.00
C ALA A 270 16.80 -25.80 14.67
N ASP A 271 15.99 -24.73 14.60
CA ASP A 271 15.15 -24.43 13.45
C ASP A 271 15.89 -23.56 12.41
N ASP A 272 15.42 -23.55 11.16
CA ASP A 272 16.06 -22.78 10.08
C ASP A 272 15.67 -21.28 10.09
N HIS A 273 14.68 -20.89 10.91
CA HIS A 273 14.21 -19.51 11.11
C HIS A 273 13.99 -19.15 12.58
N ILE A 274 14.23 -17.89 12.96
CA ILE A 274 13.79 -17.37 14.27
C ILE A 274 12.30 -16.97 14.21
N ILE A 275 11.85 -16.41 13.09
CA ILE A 275 10.44 -16.08 12.85
C ILE A 275 10.02 -16.50 11.44
N TYR A 276 8.91 -17.24 11.35
CA TYR A 276 8.14 -17.43 10.12
C TYR A 276 7.02 -16.38 10.08
N GLY A 277 7.20 -15.34 9.25
CA GLY A 277 6.22 -14.28 9.08
C GLY A 277 5.01 -14.69 8.24
N LYS A 278 5.18 -15.64 7.31
CA LYS A 278 4.10 -16.20 6.50
C LYS A 278 3.24 -17.17 7.32
N ASP A 279 1.93 -16.99 7.30
CA ASP A 279 0.95 -18.00 7.72
C ASP A 279 1.04 -19.23 6.79
N PRO A 280 1.38 -20.42 7.31
CA PRO A 280 1.76 -21.57 6.50
C PRO A 280 0.59 -22.23 5.78
N ASN A 281 -0.65 -21.81 6.07
CA ASN A 281 -1.87 -22.38 5.52
C ASN A 281 -2.31 -21.70 4.23
N PHE A 282 -1.73 -20.54 3.90
CA PHE A 282 -2.13 -19.70 2.78
C PHE A 282 -0.97 -19.46 1.81
N GLY A 283 -1.31 -19.11 0.57
CA GLY A 283 -0.32 -18.65 -0.41
C GLY A 283 0.30 -17.32 0.03
N GLY A 284 1.56 -17.08 -0.32
CA GLY A 284 2.24 -15.83 0.02
C GLY A 284 1.53 -14.59 -0.53
N THR A 285 0.83 -14.72 -1.67
CA THR A 285 0.05 -13.64 -2.32
C THR A 285 -1.27 -13.26 -1.65
N ILE A 286 -1.74 -14.02 -0.65
CA ILE A 286 -2.91 -13.69 0.19
C ILE A 286 -2.56 -13.56 1.69
N ASN A 287 -1.27 -13.51 2.01
CA ASN A 287 -0.77 -13.25 3.36
C ASN A 287 -0.79 -11.73 3.65
N PHE A 288 -1.97 -11.21 4.02
CA PHE A 288 -2.20 -9.81 4.37
C PHE A 288 -2.21 -9.59 5.90
N TYR A 289 -2.21 -8.32 6.33
CA TYR A 289 -2.44 -7.90 7.72
C TYR A 289 -1.49 -8.53 8.76
N ILE A 290 -0.22 -8.61 8.41
CA ILE A 290 0.87 -9.09 9.28
C ILE A 290 1.84 -7.93 9.53
N GLY A 291 2.33 -7.79 10.76
CA GLY A 291 3.22 -6.68 11.12
C GLY A 291 4.30 -7.07 12.13
N ILE A 292 5.48 -6.45 12.00
CA ILE A 292 6.52 -6.44 13.02
C ILE A 292 7.09 -5.02 13.08
N LYS A 293 7.04 -4.41 14.27
CA LYS A 293 7.54 -3.06 14.55
C LYS A 293 8.51 -3.09 15.73
N ASN A 294 9.62 -2.35 15.65
CA ASN A 294 10.47 -2.00 16.80
C ASN A 294 11.12 -3.18 17.54
N ILE A 295 11.64 -4.19 16.85
CA ILE A 295 12.36 -5.32 17.49
C ILE A 295 13.77 -5.51 16.94
N ILE A 296 14.60 -6.26 17.66
CA ILE A 296 15.90 -6.74 17.16
C ILE A 296 15.85 -8.27 17.12
N ILE A 297 16.17 -8.86 15.97
CA ILE A 297 16.33 -10.30 15.83
C ILE A 297 17.84 -10.58 15.82
N ASP A 298 18.32 -11.42 16.75
CA ASP A 298 19.74 -11.63 17.00
C ASP A 298 20.14 -13.11 16.92
N SER A 299 21.04 -13.41 16.00
CA SER A 299 21.61 -14.74 15.73
C SER A 299 23.09 -14.84 16.10
N THR A 300 23.67 -13.85 16.78
CA THR A 300 25.14 -13.71 16.93
C THR A 300 25.79 -14.78 17.81
N ASP A 301 25.00 -15.61 18.51
CA ASP A 301 25.49 -16.75 19.29
C ASP A 301 25.49 -18.07 18.50
N ILE A 302 24.81 -18.11 17.34
CA ILE A 302 24.86 -19.23 16.40
C ILE A 302 26.19 -19.15 15.62
N ASP A 303 26.80 -20.31 15.36
CA ASP A 303 28.06 -20.40 14.65
C ASP A 303 27.94 -19.83 13.22
N ALA A 304 28.89 -18.96 12.85
CA ALA A 304 28.84 -18.13 11.64
C ALA A 304 28.79 -18.90 10.30
N ASP A 305 29.15 -20.19 10.30
CA ASP A 305 29.06 -21.09 9.15
C ASP A 305 27.77 -21.95 9.14
N SER A 306 26.89 -21.77 10.13
CA SER A 306 25.58 -22.43 10.20
C SER A 306 24.53 -21.72 9.35
N SER A 307 23.72 -22.50 8.63
CA SER A 307 22.67 -21.97 7.76
C SER A 307 21.42 -21.67 8.58
N ILE A 308 21.12 -20.38 8.76
CA ILE A 308 19.88 -19.86 9.34
C ILE A 308 19.46 -18.59 8.60
N ALA A 309 18.16 -18.36 8.46
CA ALA A 309 17.63 -17.04 8.15
C ALA A 309 16.89 -16.46 9.38
N LEU A 310 16.98 -15.17 9.67
CA LEU A 310 16.42 -14.66 10.92
C LEU A 310 14.89 -14.50 10.80
N LEU A 311 14.41 -14.02 9.64
CA LEU A 311 12.99 -13.81 9.34
C LEU A 311 12.62 -14.32 7.95
N ASP A 312 11.57 -15.15 7.84
CA ASP A 312 10.81 -15.28 6.60
C ASP A 312 9.75 -14.18 6.55
N TRP A 313 9.71 -13.44 5.44
CA TRP A 313 8.76 -12.35 5.18
C TRP A 313 8.03 -12.57 3.84
N THR A 314 7.62 -13.80 3.57
CA THR A 314 6.87 -14.17 2.37
C THR A 314 5.39 -13.77 2.52
N VAL A 315 5.14 -12.45 2.57
CA VAL A 315 3.83 -11.83 2.81
C VAL A 315 3.54 -10.73 1.77
N SER A 316 2.31 -10.21 1.70
CA SER A 316 1.86 -9.33 0.59
C SER A 316 1.40 -7.93 1.03
N GLN A 317 0.42 -7.32 0.35
CA GLN A 317 -0.06 -5.96 0.63
C GLN A 317 -0.67 -5.84 2.05
N ALA A 318 -0.77 -4.60 2.55
CA ALA A 318 -1.13 -4.28 3.94
C ALA A 318 -0.40 -5.15 4.99
N THR A 319 0.90 -5.27 4.82
CA THR A 319 1.82 -5.78 5.84
C THR A 319 2.89 -4.73 6.13
N GLN A 320 3.52 -4.77 7.31
CA GLN A 320 4.51 -3.77 7.71
C GLN A 320 5.68 -4.40 8.45
N LEU A 321 6.88 -4.20 7.95
CA LEU A 321 8.13 -4.49 8.65
C LEU A 321 8.92 -3.19 8.76
N THR A 322 8.90 -2.57 9.94
CA THR A 322 9.43 -1.23 10.18
C THR A 322 10.26 -1.15 11.46
N ASN A 323 11.38 -0.42 11.42
CA ASN A 323 12.26 -0.23 12.60
C ASN A 323 12.71 -1.59 13.21
N VAL A 324 13.15 -2.53 12.37
CA VAL A 324 13.63 -3.86 12.79
C VAL A 324 15.11 -4.05 12.50
N GLY A 325 15.83 -4.52 13.52
CA GLY A 325 17.26 -4.82 13.47
C GLY A 325 17.55 -6.31 13.27
N PHE A 326 18.59 -6.61 12.49
CA PHE A 326 19.07 -7.95 12.21
C PHE A 326 20.55 -8.08 12.59
N ASN A 327 20.82 -8.68 13.74
CA ASN A 327 22.17 -8.92 14.25
C ASN A 327 22.64 -10.33 13.84
N MET A 328 23.69 -10.40 13.03
CA MET A 328 24.31 -11.63 12.55
C MET A 328 25.84 -11.60 12.79
N PRO A 329 26.51 -12.76 12.88
CA PRO A 329 27.95 -12.81 12.99
C PRO A 329 28.65 -12.09 11.82
N LEU A 330 29.66 -11.27 12.13
CA LEU A 330 30.53 -10.69 11.12
C LEU A 330 31.31 -11.81 10.39
N TYR A 331 31.54 -11.65 9.10
CA TYR A 331 32.20 -12.65 8.24
C TYR A 331 31.49 -14.01 8.16
N SER A 332 30.21 -14.08 8.52
CA SER A 332 29.37 -15.27 8.32
C SER A 332 29.35 -15.71 6.85
N SER A 333 29.41 -17.02 6.63
CA SER A 333 29.30 -17.64 5.31
C SER A 333 27.89 -18.10 4.97
N ALA A 334 26.97 -18.16 5.95
CA ALA A 334 25.66 -18.81 5.80
C ALA A 334 24.44 -18.07 6.38
N HIS A 335 24.57 -17.11 7.30
CA HIS A 335 23.41 -16.42 7.89
C HIS A 335 22.74 -15.46 6.87
N VAL A 336 21.41 -15.43 6.88
CA VAL A 336 20.57 -14.52 6.09
C VAL A 336 19.70 -13.67 7.03
N GLY A 337 19.66 -12.35 6.87
CA GLY A 337 18.81 -11.51 7.74
C GLY A 337 17.32 -11.75 7.48
N LEU A 338 16.89 -11.50 6.25
CA LEU A 338 15.51 -11.66 5.81
C LEU A 338 15.44 -12.49 4.52
N THR A 339 14.46 -13.36 4.41
CA THR A 339 14.19 -14.17 3.22
C THR A 339 12.72 -14.05 2.81
N THR A 340 12.44 -14.17 1.51
CA THR A 340 11.06 -14.30 0.97
C THR A 340 10.95 -15.52 0.04
N GLN A 341 11.75 -16.55 0.31
CA GLN A 341 11.92 -17.71 -0.59
C GLN A 341 10.89 -18.83 -0.36
N TYR A 342 9.99 -18.70 0.62
CA TYR A 342 9.07 -19.78 1.04
C TYR A 342 7.84 -19.91 0.13
N ASP A 343 7.57 -18.90 -0.70
CA ASP A 343 6.49 -18.86 -1.69
C ASP A 343 6.67 -17.64 -2.62
N TYR A 344 5.73 -17.44 -3.54
CA TYR A 344 5.56 -16.17 -4.24
C TYR A 344 4.72 -15.19 -3.40
N ASN A 345 5.02 -13.88 -3.49
CA ASN A 345 4.41 -12.84 -2.66
C ASN A 345 4.35 -11.48 -3.40
N SER A 346 3.54 -10.54 -2.87
CA SER A 346 3.17 -9.26 -3.49
C SER A 346 3.18 -8.10 -2.49
N ASN A 347 4.26 -7.93 -1.73
CA ASN A 347 4.34 -6.82 -0.79
C ASN A 347 4.49 -5.45 -1.49
N LEU A 348 4.30 -4.36 -0.75
CA LEU A 348 4.52 -2.99 -1.22
C LEU A 348 5.82 -2.38 -0.70
N ILE A 349 6.12 -2.53 0.60
CA ILE A 349 7.19 -1.80 1.27
C ILE A 349 7.79 -2.52 2.49
N LEU A 350 9.12 -2.51 2.57
CA LEU A 350 9.90 -2.70 3.80
C LEU A 350 10.67 -1.41 4.06
N ASN A 351 10.70 -0.95 5.32
CA ASN A 351 11.22 0.37 5.66
C ASN A 351 12.02 0.41 6.97
N ASP A 352 13.00 1.33 7.04
CA ASP A 352 13.69 1.70 8.28
C ASP A 352 14.38 0.50 8.99
N LEU A 353 14.97 -0.42 8.20
CA LEU A 353 15.62 -1.65 8.68
C LEU A 353 17.15 -1.52 8.76
N TRP A 354 17.80 -2.29 9.65
CA TRP A 354 19.26 -2.38 9.69
C TRP A 354 19.79 -3.81 9.84
N PHE A 355 20.82 -4.12 9.06
CA PHE A 355 21.48 -5.43 9.02
C PHE A 355 22.95 -5.29 9.39
N ILE A 356 23.41 -6.07 10.37
CA ILE A 356 24.79 -6.09 10.85
C ILE A 356 25.34 -7.51 10.68
N GLY A 357 26.45 -7.65 9.93
CA GLY A 357 27.06 -8.95 9.64
C GLY A 357 26.24 -9.81 8.68
N GLY A 358 26.44 -11.13 8.71
CA GLY A 358 25.73 -12.08 7.86
C GLY A 358 26.34 -12.28 6.47
N ALA A 359 25.98 -13.40 5.83
CA ALA A 359 26.34 -13.65 4.44
C ALA A 359 25.48 -12.82 3.49
N ILE A 360 24.17 -12.76 3.77
CA ILE A 360 23.19 -11.99 3.00
C ILE A 360 22.33 -11.16 3.96
N GLY A 361 22.15 -9.87 3.70
CA GLY A 361 21.17 -9.06 4.45
C GLY A 361 19.73 -9.49 4.12
N MET A 362 19.33 -9.36 2.85
CA MET A 362 18.01 -9.77 2.35
C MET A 362 18.12 -10.71 1.14
N LYS A 363 17.32 -11.78 1.09
CA LYS A 363 17.27 -12.77 0.00
C LYS A 363 15.85 -12.88 -0.57
N LEU A 364 15.62 -12.17 -1.67
CA LEU A 364 14.28 -11.86 -2.18
C LEU A 364 13.84 -12.76 -3.35
N ASN A 365 12.53 -12.95 -3.46
CA ASN A 365 11.79 -13.58 -4.56
C ASN A 365 10.32 -13.16 -4.40
N GLY A 366 9.66 -12.61 -5.43
CA GLY A 366 8.33 -11.99 -5.30
C GLY A 366 7.98 -11.04 -6.46
N GLN A 367 6.83 -10.38 -6.39
CA GLN A 367 6.36 -9.44 -7.42
C GLN A 367 7.16 -8.13 -7.40
N GLN A 368 6.94 -7.30 -6.38
CA GLN A 368 7.49 -5.96 -6.29
C GLN A 368 7.78 -5.51 -4.85
N TRP A 369 8.63 -4.49 -4.66
CA TRP A 369 8.81 -3.76 -3.41
C TRP A 369 9.41 -2.36 -3.62
N VAL A 370 9.13 -1.44 -2.69
CA VAL A 370 10.08 -0.39 -2.30
C VAL A 370 10.79 -0.72 -0.99
N PHE A 371 12.10 -0.47 -0.96
CA PHE A 371 12.99 -0.58 0.19
C PHE A 371 13.40 0.82 0.62
N LYS A 372 12.78 1.35 1.68
CA LYS A 372 12.98 2.75 2.12
C LYS A 372 13.87 2.84 3.36
N ASN A 373 14.94 3.63 3.31
CA ASN A 373 15.83 3.90 4.44
C ASN A 373 16.41 2.64 5.12
N ILE A 374 16.82 1.64 4.31
CA ILE A 374 17.43 0.40 4.82
C ILE A 374 18.96 0.49 4.82
N SER A 375 19.60 -0.03 5.87
CA SER A 375 21.06 -0.03 6.01
C SER A 375 21.67 -1.42 6.17
N PHE A 376 22.80 -1.67 5.51
CA PHE A 376 23.55 -2.92 5.56
C PHE A 376 25.02 -2.64 5.92
N THR A 377 25.51 -3.20 7.02
CA THR A 377 26.88 -3.00 7.52
C THR A 377 27.60 -4.32 7.72
N GLY A 378 28.62 -4.59 6.91
CA GLY A 378 29.45 -5.79 7.04
C GLY A 378 28.80 -7.10 6.57
N THR A 379 27.66 -7.04 5.88
CA THR A 379 27.10 -8.15 5.10
C THR A 379 28.03 -8.50 3.93
N THR A 380 28.21 -9.78 3.58
CA THR A 380 28.96 -10.12 2.36
C THR A 380 28.23 -9.63 1.10
N THR A 381 26.93 -9.91 1.00
CA THR A 381 26.00 -9.33 0.03
C THR A 381 24.89 -8.59 0.79
N GLY A 382 24.62 -7.32 0.47
CA GLY A 382 23.53 -6.58 1.12
C GLY A 382 22.16 -7.19 0.79
N VAL A 383 21.80 -7.21 -0.50
CA VAL A 383 20.56 -7.83 -0.99
C VAL A 383 20.86 -8.74 -2.19
N GLN A 384 20.36 -9.97 -2.15
CA GLN A 384 20.15 -10.80 -3.34
C GLN A 384 18.73 -10.52 -3.85
N ALA A 385 18.63 -9.69 -4.88
CA ALA A 385 17.38 -9.07 -5.32
C ALA A 385 16.67 -9.94 -6.39
N GLY A 386 15.78 -10.81 -5.93
CA GLY A 386 14.86 -11.58 -6.77
C GLY A 386 13.48 -10.93 -6.88
N GLY A 387 13.02 -10.56 -8.08
CA GLY A 387 11.67 -10.01 -8.30
C GLY A 387 11.47 -9.26 -9.60
N THR A 388 10.26 -8.72 -9.81
CA THR A 388 9.90 -8.01 -11.06
C THR A 388 10.23 -6.53 -10.99
N ASP A 389 9.71 -5.79 -10.01
CA ASP A 389 10.02 -4.36 -9.82
C ASP A 389 10.59 -4.10 -8.43
N ILE A 390 11.77 -3.50 -8.36
CA ILE A 390 12.47 -3.30 -7.09
C ILE A 390 12.99 -1.87 -7.02
N VAL A 391 12.45 -1.09 -6.06
CA VAL A 391 12.92 0.27 -5.78
C VAL A 391 13.71 0.30 -4.47
N PHE A 392 14.90 0.90 -4.47
CA PHE A 392 15.63 1.27 -3.26
C PHE A 392 15.61 2.78 -3.09
N LEU A 393 15.19 3.29 -1.93
CA LEU A 393 15.03 4.71 -1.65
C LEU A 393 15.79 5.10 -0.37
N GLY A 394 16.85 5.88 -0.51
CA GLY A 394 17.63 6.39 0.63
C GLY A 394 18.46 5.33 1.37
N CYS A 395 18.77 4.20 0.74
CA CYS A 395 19.45 3.07 1.38
C CYS A 395 20.96 3.30 1.57
N ARG A 396 21.56 2.53 2.49
CA ARG A 396 23.01 2.57 2.77
C ARG A 396 23.64 1.18 2.76
N PHE A 397 24.72 1.02 2.00
CA PHE A 397 25.52 -0.20 1.95
C PHE A 397 26.96 0.12 2.40
N GLU A 398 27.46 -0.59 3.41
CA GLU A 398 28.76 -0.30 4.00
C GLU A 398 29.61 -1.56 4.25
N SER A 399 30.84 -1.54 3.73
CA SER A 399 31.88 -2.57 3.94
C SER A 399 31.50 -4.00 3.49
N GLY A 400 30.68 -4.12 2.44
CA GLY A 400 30.31 -5.40 1.82
C GLY A 400 30.97 -5.67 0.46
N SER A 401 30.90 -6.92 -0.01
CA SER A 401 31.45 -7.30 -1.32
C SER A 401 30.54 -6.86 -2.48
N VAL A 402 29.23 -7.03 -2.31
CA VAL A 402 28.17 -6.60 -3.26
C VAL A 402 27.07 -5.90 -2.46
N GLY A 403 26.60 -4.74 -2.92
CA GLY A 403 25.45 -4.07 -2.31
C GLY A 403 24.15 -4.77 -2.69
N ILE A 404 23.81 -4.69 -3.97
CA ILE A 404 22.62 -5.29 -4.59
C ILE A 404 23.09 -6.25 -5.67
N ASP A 405 22.81 -7.54 -5.50
CA ASP A 405 22.99 -8.59 -6.50
C ASP A 405 21.66 -8.84 -7.22
N ALA A 406 21.48 -8.16 -8.35
CA ALA A 406 20.27 -8.07 -9.16
C ALA A 406 20.19 -9.16 -10.25
N GLN A 407 20.96 -10.26 -10.11
CA GLN A 407 20.91 -11.40 -11.03
C GLN A 407 19.51 -12.03 -11.10
N GLY A 408 18.73 -11.87 -10.02
CA GLY A 408 17.35 -12.31 -9.91
C GLY A 408 16.31 -11.24 -10.22
N THR A 409 16.66 -10.08 -10.77
CA THR A 409 15.66 -9.03 -11.12
C THR A 409 15.24 -9.18 -12.59
N SER A 410 13.97 -9.47 -12.89
CA SER A 410 13.50 -9.68 -14.28
C SER A 410 13.00 -8.42 -14.94
N GLY A 411 12.32 -7.53 -14.20
CA GLY A 411 11.74 -6.29 -14.70
C GLY A 411 12.72 -5.13 -14.53
N SER A 412 12.52 -4.30 -13.52
CA SER A 412 13.37 -3.15 -13.20
C SER A 412 14.00 -3.20 -11.80
N LEU A 413 15.23 -2.66 -11.73
CA LEU A 413 15.86 -2.23 -10.49
C LEU A 413 16.05 -0.71 -10.53
N THR A 414 15.39 -0.01 -9.61
CA THR A 414 15.47 1.44 -9.47
C THR A 414 16.14 1.78 -8.13
N VAL A 415 17.14 2.66 -8.13
CA VAL A 415 17.93 2.98 -6.93
C VAL A 415 18.08 4.50 -6.80
N VAL A 416 17.43 5.06 -5.79
CA VAL A 416 17.29 6.50 -5.55
C VAL A 416 17.98 6.86 -4.23
N ASP A 417 18.73 7.97 -4.21
CA ASP A 417 19.33 8.59 -3.01
C ASP A 417 20.23 7.68 -2.16
N THR A 418 20.72 6.60 -2.77
CA THR A 418 21.39 5.50 -2.07
C THR A 418 22.91 5.71 -2.01
N THR A 419 23.53 5.30 -0.91
CA THR A 419 24.98 5.48 -0.67
C THR A 419 25.69 4.14 -0.46
N GLY A 420 26.74 3.88 -1.26
CA GLY A 420 27.71 2.81 -1.05
C GLY A 420 29.03 3.33 -0.45
N VAL A 421 29.48 2.72 0.63
CA VAL A 421 30.75 3.03 1.32
C VAL A 421 31.62 1.78 1.41
N SER A 422 32.85 1.86 0.90
CA SER A 422 33.82 0.75 0.92
C SER A 422 33.31 -0.55 0.26
N MET A 423 32.44 -0.44 -0.75
CA MET A 423 31.82 -1.57 -1.45
C MET A 423 32.71 -2.12 -2.58
N GLY A 424 32.74 -3.46 -2.74
CA GLY A 424 33.40 -4.11 -3.89
C GLY A 424 32.67 -3.89 -5.23
N THR A 425 31.34 -3.76 -5.17
CA THR A 425 30.48 -3.13 -6.18
C THR A 425 29.16 -2.73 -5.51
N LEU A 426 28.54 -1.61 -5.92
CA LEU A 426 27.20 -1.28 -5.39
C LEU A 426 26.12 -2.17 -6.01
N VAL A 427 25.98 -2.14 -7.34
CA VAL A 427 25.05 -2.99 -8.11
C VAL A 427 25.83 -4.01 -8.95
N SER A 428 25.32 -5.23 -9.00
CA SER A 428 25.80 -6.36 -9.81
C SER A 428 24.62 -7.01 -10.51
N SER A 429 24.66 -7.17 -11.83
CA SER A 429 23.61 -7.84 -12.60
C SER A 429 24.15 -8.63 -13.80
N TYR A 430 23.28 -9.35 -14.49
CA TYR A 430 23.58 -9.96 -15.78
C TYR A 430 23.57 -8.90 -16.90
N SER A 431 23.87 -9.32 -18.13
CA SER A 431 23.67 -8.48 -19.31
C SER A 431 22.43 -8.98 -20.01
N SER A 432 21.33 -8.23 -19.95
CA SER A 432 20.10 -8.60 -20.65
C SER A 432 20.25 -8.40 -22.17
N GLY A 433 19.43 -9.14 -22.93
CA GLY A 433 19.23 -8.95 -24.36
C GLY A 433 17.82 -8.46 -24.71
N THR A 434 17.00 -8.18 -23.69
CA THR A 434 15.63 -7.64 -23.81
C THR A 434 15.49 -6.45 -22.85
N ALA A 435 14.32 -5.82 -22.75
CA ALA A 435 14.11 -4.70 -21.84
C ALA A 435 14.05 -5.11 -20.35
N GLY A 436 13.92 -6.41 -20.06
CA GLY A 436 14.01 -6.93 -18.70
C GLY A 436 15.39 -6.78 -18.10
N ASN A 437 15.48 -6.65 -16.78
CA ASN A 437 16.64 -6.19 -16.02
C ASN A 437 17.06 -4.75 -16.38
N SER A 438 16.08 -3.88 -16.61
CA SER A 438 16.32 -2.43 -16.70
C SER A 438 16.84 -1.90 -15.37
N ILE A 439 17.81 -0.97 -15.40
CA ILE A 439 18.40 -0.40 -14.18
C ILE A 439 18.40 1.12 -14.25
N VAL A 440 17.82 1.77 -13.24
CA VAL A 440 17.82 3.22 -13.05
C VAL A 440 18.54 3.56 -11.75
N LEU A 441 19.50 4.49 -11.80
CA LEU A 441 20.16 5.05 -10.61
C LEU A 441 19.95 6.57 -10.59
N ASP A 442 19.40 7.13 -9.51
CA ASP A 442 19.23 8.59 -9.37
C ASP A 442 19.82 9.12 -8.05
N ASN A 443 20.72 10.10 -8.12
CA ASN A 443 21.48 10.66 -6.98
C ASN A 443 22.18 9.57 -6.12
N VAL A 444 22.87 8.63 -6.76
CA VAL A 444 23.59 7.51 -6.10
C VAL A 444 25.04 7.87 -5.82
N GLN A 445 25.47 7.69 -4.57
CA GLN A 445 26.83 8.01 -4.11
C GLN A 445 27.66 6.75 -3.90
N ASN A 446 28.80 6.63 -4.58
CA ASN A 446 29.73 5.51 -4.43
C ASN A 446 31.12 5.89 -4.99
N SER A 447 32.21 5.44 -4.35
CA SER A 447 33.58 5.76 -4.77
C SER A 447 34.25 4.69 -5.64
N GLY A 448 33.67 3.48 -5.71
CA GLY A 448 34.22 2.32 -6.44
C GLY A 448 33.45 1.96 -7.72
N PRO A 449 33.44 0.68 -8.13
CA PRO A 449 32.51 0.16 -9.13
C PRO A 449 31.07 0.34 -8.63
N THR A 450 30.23 0.98 -9.42
CA THR A 450 28.84 1.29 -9.04
C THR A 450 27.86 0.34 -9.73
N VAL A 451 28.09 0.04 -11.01
CA VAL A 451 27.32 -0.97 -11.75
C VAL A 451 28.27 -1.94 -12.44
N LYS A 452 28.05 -3.24 -12.22
CA LYS A 452 28.66 -4.33 -12.99
C LYS A 452 27.57 -5.10 -13.73
N LEU A 453 27.73 -5.27 -15.05
CA LEU A 453 26.85 -6.10 -15.88
C LEU A 453 27.66 -7.22 -16.52
N GLY A 454 27.21 -8.46 -16.40
CA GLY A 454 27.92 -9.64 -16.95
C GLY A 454 29.37 -9.75 -16.44
N GLY A 455 29.62 -9.36 -15.19
CA GLY A 455 30.95 -9.32 -14.57
C GLY A 455 31.86 -8.15 -14.97
N ARG A 456 31.39 -7.22 -15.82
CA ARG A 456 32.17 -6.05 -16.27
C ARG A 456 31.63 -4.77 -15.61
N THR A 457 32.52 -3.94 -15.08
CA THR A 457 32.14 -2.59 -14.59
C THR A 457 31.70 -1.73 -15.77
N VAL A 458 30.46 -1.24 -15.75
CA VAL A 458 29.91 -0.31 -16.76
C VAL A 458 29.79 1.12 -16.23
N TRP A 459 29.64 1.30 -14.92
CA TRP A 459 29.75 2.60 -14.25
C TRP A 459 30.59 2.51 -12.98
N SER A 460 31.36 3.56 -12.70
CA SER A 460 32.20 3.69 -11.50
C SER A 460 32.20 5.14 -11.01
N GLY A 461 32.17 5.31 -9.70
CA GLY A 461 31.96 6.62 -9.08
C GLY A 461 30.47 6.97 -8.92
N ASN A 462 30.22 8.19 -8.44
CA ASN A 462 28.88 8.71 -8.19
C ASN A 462 28.03 8.79 -9.48
N VAL A 463 26.72 8.73 -9.30
CA VAL A 463 25.71 9.14 -10.27
C VAL A 463 24.99 10.36 -9.68
N PRO A 464 25.38 11.60 -10.02
CA PRO A 464 24.88 12.81 -9.37
C PRO A 464 23.54 13.34 -9.91
N ASP A 465 23.00 12.67 -10.93
CA ASP A 465 21.76 12.91 -11.66
C ASP A 465 21.13 11.52 -11.91
N THR A 466 20.34 11.31 -12.96
CA THR A 466 19.82 9.98 -13.32
C THR A 466 20.65 9.25 -14.38
N TRP A 467 20.95 7.97 -14.14
CA TRP A 467 21.56 7.03 -15.08
C TRP A 467 20.57 5.91 -15.44
N VAL A 468 20.40 5.63 -16.72
CA VAL A 468 19.41 4.67 -17.24
C VAL A 468 20.08 3.61 -18.11
N HIS A 469 19.78 2.34 -17.83
CA HIS A 469 20.09 1.16 -18.64
C HIS A 469 18.78 0.42 -18.95
N GLY A 470 18.54 0.10 -20.23
CA GLY A 470 17.28 -0.42 -20.75
C GLY A 470 16.63 0.54 -21.76
N ASN A 471 15.35 0.35 -22.06
CA ASN A 471 14.63 1.14 -23.08
C ASN A 471 14.19 2.50 -22.53
N LEU A 472 14.56 3.57 -23.23
CA LEU A 472 14.26 4.96 -22.90
C LEU A 472 13.38 5.60 -23.99
N TYR A 473 12.28 6.23 -23.59
CA TYR A 473 11.35 6.96 -24.46
C TYR A 473 11.33 8.47 -24.17
N THR A 474 10.89 9.27 -25.14
CA THR A 474 10.65 10.72 -25.00
C THR A 474 9.28 11.10 -25.57
N SER A 475 8.68 12.18 -25.08
CA SER A 475 7.36 12.66 -25.55
C SER A 475 7.26 12.74 -27.08
N LYS A 476 6.12 12.32 -27.63
CA LYS A 476 5.75 12.33 -29.06
C LYS A 476 6.63 11.48 -29.97
N ASP A 477 7.48 10.60 -29.43
CA ASP A 477 8.29 9.64 -30.19
C ASP A 477 8.05 8.19 -29.71
N ALA A 478 7.46 7.38 -30.58
CA ALA A 478 7.22 5.96 -30.36
C ALA A 478 8.47 5.08 -30.65
N GLN A 479 9.64 5.67 -30.82
CA GLN A 479 10.91 4.95 -30.96
C GLN A 479 11.72 5.03 -29.67
N TYR A 480 12.09 3.87 -29.12
CA TYR A 480 12.96 3.82 -27.94
C TYR A 480 14.44 3.94 -28.30
N GLU A 481 15.20 4.54 -27.40
CA GLU A 481 16.65 4.37 -27.33
C GLU A 481 16.96 3.21 -26.38
N SER A 482 17.53 2.11 -26.88
CA SER A 482 18.06 1.05 -26.01
C SER A 482 19.41 1.46 -25.43
N SER A 483 19.39 1.90 -24.17
CA SER A 483 20.56 2.43 -23.47
C SER A 483 21.32 1.31 -22.76
N GLN A 484 22.64 1.31 -22.90
CA GLN A 484 23.53 0.47 -22.07
C GLN A 484 24.08 1.19 -20.84
N GLY A 485 23.61 2.42 -20.58
CA GLY A 485 24.04 3.28 -19.47
C GLY A 485 24.21 4.72 -19.91
N LYS A 486 23.13 5.49 -19.89
CA LYS A 486 23.05 6.89 -20.34
C LYS A 486 22.72 7.79 -19.16
N ILE A 487 23.39 8.93 -19.03
CA ILE A 487 22.97 9.99 -18.10
C ILE A 487 21.87 10.80 -18.77
N VAL A 488 20.76 10.97 -18.05
CA VAL A 488 19.65 11.88 -18.36
C VAL A 488 19.50 12.88 -17.21
N SER A 489 18.77 13.98 -17.44
CA SER A 489 18.56 15.03 -16.44
C SER A 489 17.19 14.85 -15.80
N THR A 490 17.13 14.64 -14.49
CA THR A 490 15.87 14.70 -13.72
C THR A 490 15.80 15.99 -12.94
N ALA A 491 15.00 16.96 -13.40
CA ALA A 491 14.88 18.27 -12.76
C ALA A 491 14.00 18.22 -11.51
N ARG A 492 14.48 17.56 -10.44
CA ARG A 492 13.76 17.35 -9.17
C ARG A 492 13.22 18.66 -8.56
N SER A 493 11.92 18.73 -8.26
CA SER A 493 11.33 19.88 -7.56
C SER A 493 11.88 20.05 -6.15
N SER A 494 12.42 21.23 -5.84
CA SER A 494 13.04 21.51 -4.53
C SER A 494 12.11 21.39 -3.33
N SER A 495 10.80 21.49 -3.54
CA SER A 495 9.75 21.29 -2.52
C SER A 495 9.62 19.82 -2.07
N LEU A 496 10.05 18.87 -2.90
CA LEU A 496 10.03 17.44 -2.59
C LEU A 496 11.27 16.97 -1.82
N LEU A 497 12.28 17.84 -1.62
CA LEU A 497 13.63 17.44 -1.20
C LEU A 497 13.98 17.79 0.25
N SER A 498 14.68 16.86 0.91
CA SER A 498 15.52 17.12 2.08
C SER A 498 16.97 17.28 1.63
N GLY A 499 17.37 18.53 1.37
CA GLY A 499 18.69 18.85 0.83
C GLY A 499 18.81 18.50 -0.65
N LYS A 500 19.38 17.32 -0.97
CA LYS A 500 19.44 16.76 -2.33
C LYS A 500 18.55 15.54 -2.54
N ASN A 501 18.30 14.82 -1.46
CA ASN A 501 17.51 13.60 -1.46
C ASN A 501 16.02 13.98 -1.44
N TYR A 502 15.13 13.11 -1.91
CA TYR A 502 13.72 13.21 -1.61
C TYR A 502 13.50 13.18 -0.09
N PHE A 503 12.51 13.93 0.39
CA PHE A 503 12.11 13.84 1.78
C PHE A 503 11.47 12.48 2.05
N THR A 504 11.95 11.81 3.10
CA THR A 504 11.38 10.58 3.65
C THR A 504 11.23 10.74 5.16
N MET A 505 10.20 10.13 5.72
CA MET A 505 9.93 10.12 7.16
C MET A 505 9.72 8.68 7.63
N ALA A 506 10.30 8.31 8.76
CA ALA A 506 9.99 7.03 9.42
C ALA A 506 8.56 7.07 9.97
N PRO A 507 7.81 5.94 9.98
CA PRO A 507 6.49 5.90 10.60
C PRO A 507 6.53 6.40 12.05
N PRO A 508 5.64 7.31 12.46
CA PRO A 508 5.65 7.84 13.82
C PRO A 508 5.22 6.76 14.81
N THR A 509 6.10 6.41 15.74
CA THR A 509 5.78 5.55 16.91
C THR A 509 5.03 6.32 18.00
N TYR A 510 5.06 7.66 17.93
CA TYR A 510 4.59 8.56 18.99
C TYR A 510 5.21 8.26 20.38
N GLN A 511 6.39 7.66 20.43
CA GLN A 511 7.11 7.31 21.66
C GLN A 511 7.41 8.52 22.59
N ASP A 512 7.38 9.73 22.03
CA ASP A 512 7.60 10.99 22.76
C ASP A 512 6.35 11.46 23.54
N TYR A 513 5.23 10.72 23.47
CA TYR A 513 4.01 10.96 24.24
C TYR A 513 3.99 10.12 25.52
N ASP A 514 3.77 10.76 26.67
CA ASP A 514 3.37 10.08 27.90
C ASP A 514 1.94 9.51 27.77
N VAL A 515 1.62 8.41 28.47
CA VAL A 515 0.26 7.82 28.45
C VAL A 515 -0.86 8.82 28.76
N GLY A 516 -0.60 9.79 29.65
CA GLY A 516 -1.56 10.83 30.01
C GLY A 516 -1.76 11.92 28.93
N GLN A 517 -1.02 11.89 27.83
CA GLN A 517 -1.21 12.73 26.64
C GLN A 517 -1.92 11.98 25.51
N VAL A 518 -2.18 10.68 25.70
CA VAL A 518 -2.92 9.84 24.76
C VAL A 518 -4.37 9.71 25.24
N LEU A 519 -5.30 9.92 24.33
CA LEU A 519 -6.73 9.80 24.57
C LEU A 519 -7.26 8.56 23.86
N ASN A 520 -7.52 7.49 24.60
CA ASN A 520 -8.34 6.39 24.09
C ASN A 520 -9.76 6.93 23.85
N ILE A 521 -10.21 6.87 22.59
CA ILE A 521 -11.48 7.46 22.14
C ILE A 521 -12.72 6.83 22.80
N LYS A 522 -12.67 5.55 23.17
CA LYS A 522 -13.78 4.85 23.84
C LYS A 522 -13.98 5.33 25.29
N ASN A 523 -12.92 5.87 25.90
CA ASN A 523 -12.85 6.20 27.33
C ASN A 523 -13.07 7.70 27.65
N VAL A 524 -13.67 8.48 26.75
CA VAL A 524 -13.95 9.90 26.99
C VAL A 524 -15.20 10.10 27.86
N PRO A 525 -15.10 10.69 29.08
CA PRO A 525 -16.23 10.76 30.00
C PRO A 525 -17.44 11.51 29.44
N GLY A 526 -18.56 10.80 29.29
CA GLY A 526 -19.82 11.36 28.80
C GLY A 526 -19.92 11.53 27.28
N ILE A 527 -18.96 11.02 26.51
CA ILE A 527 -18.95 11.02 25.04
C ILE A 527 -18.60 9.60 24.57
N PRO A 528 -19.54 8.63 24.66
CA PRO A 528 -19.23 7.23 24.40
C PRO A 528 -18.95 6.99 22.92
N VAL A 529 -17.88 6.26 22.62
CA VAL A 529 -17.56 5.73 21.29
C VAL A 529 -17.34 4.23 21.45
N TYR A 530 -18.00 3.41 20.64
CA TYR A 530 -18.12 1.98 20.88
C TYR A 530 -17.17 1.14 20.00
N GLY A 531 -17.10 1.44 18.70
CA GLY A 531 -16.36 0.61 17.74
C GLY A 531 -16.87 -0.85 17.72
N ASP A 532 -18.16 -1.05 17.93
CA ASP A 532 -18.80 -2.36 18.13
C ASP A 532 -19.27 -3.04 16.84
N GLY A 533 -19.31 -2.30 15.72
CA GLY A 533 -19.86 -2.73 14.44
C GLY A 533 -21.37 -2.56 14.30
N GLU A 534 -22.04 -1.85 15.23
CA GLU A 534 -23.49 -1.71 15.29
C GLU A 534 -23.95 -0.27 15.63
N THR A 535 -23.25 0.42 16.52
CA THR A 535 -23.60 1.77 17.01
C THR A 535 -23.05 2.87 16.10
N ASP A 536 -23.85 3.91 15.83
CA ASP A 536 -23.40 5.13 15.13
C ASP A 536 -22.52 5.99 16.05
N ASP A 537 -21.21 5.95 15.80
CA ASP A 537 -20.20 6.69 16.55
C ASP A 537 -19.96 8.11 16.00
N THR A 538 -20.56 8.49 14.87
CA THR A 538 -20.24 9.70 14.06
C THR A 538 -20.16 10.97 14.88
N ARG A 539 -21.21 11.24 15.67
CA ARG A 539 -21.32 12.46 16.46
C ARG A 539 -20.22 12.53 17.51
N ASN A 540 -20.00 11.43 18.21
CA ASN A 540 -19.13 11.39 19.38
C ASN A 540 -17.66 11.42 18.95
N ILE A 541 -17.30 10.78 17.84
CA ILE A 541 -15.99 10.96 17.19
C ILE A 541 -15.76 12.43 16.83
N ASN A 542 -16.68 13.09 16.11
CA ASN A 542 -16.55 14.50 15.75
C ASN A 542 -16.46 15.44 16.96
N ASP A 543 -17.26 15.20 18.01
CA ASP A 543 -17.20 15.92 19.29
C ASP A 543 -15.84 15.76 19.98
N ILE A 544 -15.21 14.58 19.92
CA ILE A 544 -13.88 14.33 20.50
C ILE A 544 -12.78 14.99 19.67
N LEU A 545 -12.73 14.74 18.35
CA LEU A 545 -11.70 15.31 17.47
C LEU A 545 -11.70 16.85 17.53
N SER A 546 -12.86 17.48 17.62
CA SER A 546 -12.96 18.94 17.72
C SER A 546 -12.47 19.53 19.05
N ARG A 547 -12.66 18.81 20.18
CA ARG A 547 -12.24 19.24 21.53
C ARG A 547 -10.76 18.96 21.83
N TYR A 548 -10.20 17.88 21.29
CA TYR A 548 -8.85 17.38 21.63
C TYR A 548 -7.80 17.54 20.51
N LYS A 549 -8.17 18.15 19.37
CA LYS A 549 -7.20 18.67 18.38
C LYS A 549 -6.08 19.44 19.07
N THR A 550 -4.85 19.32 18.57
CA THR A 550 -3.59 19.95 19.07
C THR A 550 -3.03 19.46 20.40
N CYS A 551 -3.82 18.88 21.32
CA CYS A 551 -3.35 18.59 22.68
C CYS A 551 -3.14 17.10 23.01
N SER A 552 -3.74 16.20 22.24
CA SER A 552 -3.70 14.75 22.49
C SER A 552 -3.38 13.95 21.24
N LEU A 553 -2.74 12.80 21.41
CA LEU A 553 -2.76 11.71 20.44
C LEU A 553 -4.09 10.97 20.63
N ILE A 554 -4.90 10.84 19.58
CA ILE A 554 -6.20 10.16 19.65
C ILE A 554 -5.98 8.69 19.27
N TYR A 555 -6.10 7.80 20.25
CA TYR A 555 -5.99 6.36 20.06
C TYR A 555 -7.38 5.77 19.80
N PHE A 556 -7.51 5.01 18.71
CA PHE A 556 -8.66 4.19 18.37
C PHE A 556 -8.29 2.72 18.63
N PRO A 557 -8.71 2.12 19.75
CA PRO A 557 -8.56 0.67 19.98
C PRO A 557 -9.25 -0.14 18.88
N ALA A 558 -8.89 -1.41 18.75
CA ALA A 558 -9.50 -2.31 17.77
C ALA A 558 -11.04 -2.31 17.81
N GLY A 559 -11.64 -2.35 16.64
CA GLY A 559 -13.09 -2.30 16.45
C GLY A 559 -13.50 -1.60 15.16
N THR A 560 -14.74 -1.83 14.77
CA THR A 560 -15.39 -1.20 13.63
C THR A 560 -16.33 -0.10 14.12
N TYR A 561 -15.96 1.15 13.85
CA TYR A 561 -16.69 2.35 14.20
C TYR A 561 -17.61 2.69 13.02
N LEU A 562 -18.94 2.50 13.18
CA LEU A 562 -19.89 2.86 12.12
C LEU A 562 -20.09 4.37 12.08
N VAL A 563 -20.15 4.92 10.86
CA VAL A 563 -20.39 6.36 10.66
C VAL A 563 -21.47 6.61 9.61
N THR A 564 -22.43 7.48 9.94
CA THR A 564 -23.57 7.87 9.10
C THR A 564 -23.39 9.24 8.43
N ASP A 565 -22.33 9.97 8.76
CA ASP A 565 -21.97 11.27 8.18
C ASP A 565 -20.44 11.47 8.23
N THR A 566 -19.95 12.57 7.62
CA THR A 566 -18.53 12.90 7.58
C THR A 566 -17.90 12.99 8.98
N ILE A 567 -16.85 12.20 9.20
CA ILE A 567 -15.85 12.46 10.24
C ILE A 567 -14.93 13.57 9.76
N PHE A 568 -14.95 14.71 10.45
CA PHE A 568 -14.07 15.84 10.19
C PHE A 568 -12.87 15.80 11.12
N VAL A 569 -11.66 15.71 10.55
CA VAL A 569 -10.39 15.78 11.26
C VAL A 569 -9.85 17.22 11.19
N PRO A 570 -9.84 17.98 12.30
CA PRO A 570 -9.33 19.34 12.29
C PRO A 570 -7.81 19.39 12.16
N ALA A 571 -7.29 20.53 11.67
CA ALA A 571 -5.86 20.82 11.74
C ALA A 571 -5.34 20.76 13.20
N GLY A 572 -4.18 20.14 13.38
CA GLY A 572 -3.55 19.88 14.68
C GLY A 572 -3.79 18.48 15.25
N THR A 573 -4.50 17.60 14.54
CA THR A 573 -4.92 16.29 15.07
C THR A 573 -3.91 15.18 14.75
N ARG A 574 -3.76 14.22 15.66
CA ARG A 574 -3.01 12.97 15.44
C ARG A 574 -3.88 11.79 15.83
N ILE A 575 -3.97 10.79 14.97
CA ILE A 575 -4.78 9.58 15.13
C ILE A 575 -3.89 8.35 14.98
N ILE A 576 -4.04 7.38 15.87
CA ILE A 576 -3.44 6.05 15.73
C ILE A 576 -4.48 4.97 16.05
N GLY A 577 -4.53 3.93 15.22
CA GLY A 577 -5.31 2.72 15.47
C GLY A 577 -4.48 1.56 16.03
N ASP A 578 -5.15 0.46 16.37
CA ASP A 578 -4.53 -0.86 16.41
C ASP A 578 -4.41 -1.36 14.97
N ALA A 579 -3.18 -1.65 14.53
CA ALA A 579 -2.85 -1.96 13.15
C ALA A 579 -3.76 -3.05 12.55
N TYR A 580 -4.40 -2.73 11.42
CA TYR A 580 -5.37 -3.56 10.70
C TYR A 580 -6.69 -3.88 11.43
N ALA A 581 -6.84 -3.47 12.70
CA ALA A 581 -7.96 -3.81 13.56
C ALA A 581 -8.90 -2.63 13.85
N SER A 582 -8.42 -1.38 13.73
CA SER A 582 -9.22 -0.17 13.93
C SER A 582 -9.79 0.34 12.61
N THR A 583 -11.11 0.17 12.42
CA THR A 583 -11.80 0.36 11.15
C THR A 583 -12.89 1.43 11.24
N ILE A 584 -12.88 2.45 10.37
CA ILE A 584 -14.03 3.34 10.18
C ILE A 584 -14.86 2.81 8.99
N SER A 585 -16.17 2.65 9.19
CA SER A 585 -17.07 2.06 8.19
C SER A 585 -18.29 2.94 7.93
N ALA A 586 -18.45 3.44 6.69
CA ALA A 586 -19.61 4.25 6.33
C ALA A 586 -20.89 3.42 6.18
N VAL A 587 -22.03 4.00 6.54
CA VAL A 587 -23.37 3.43 6.35
C VAL A 587 -24.42 4.54 6.16
N GLY A 588 -25.53 4.23 5.47
CA GLY A 588 -26.72 5.07 5.46
C GLY A 588 -26.77 6.17 4.39
N SER A 589 -27.91 6.86 4.35
CA SER A 589 -28.39 7.63 3.18
C SER A 589 -27.58 8.88 2.82
N ASN A 590 -26.72 9.38 3.70
CA ASN A 590 -25.80 10.49 3.38
C ASN A 590 -24.74 10.12 2.33
N PHE A 591 -24.58 8.83 2.02
CA PHE A 591 -23.62 8.28 1.07
C PHE A 591 -24.27 7.41 -0.04
N GLU A 592 -25.61 7.33 -0.10
CA GLU A 592 -26.34 6.49 -1.07
C GLU A 592 -26.51 7.15 -2.47
N ASP A 593 -26.28 8.46 -2.60
CA ASP A 593 -26.53 9.25 -3.82
C ASP A 593 -25.22 9.61 -4.53
N ASP A 594 -24.97 9.01 -5.70
CA ASP A 594 -23.78 9.23 -6.52
C ASP A 594 -23.78 10.55 -7.30
N SER A 595 -24.94 11.20 -7.42
CA SER A 595 -25.04 12.58 -7.90
C SER A 595 -24.68 13.62 -6.82
N ALA A 596 -24.63 13.19 -5.55
CA ALA A 596 -24.42 14.04 -4.37
C ALA A 596 -23.29 13.51 -3.44
N VAL A 597 -22.15 13.19 -4.05
CA VAL A 597 -20.95 12.61 -3.39
C VAL A 597 -20.60 13.29 -2.06
N ARG A 598 -20.36 12.47 -1.03
CA ARG A 598 -19.94 12.91 0.31
C ARG A 598 -18.74 12.11 0.80
N SER A 599 -17.80 12.85 1.40
CA SER A 599 -16.62 12.28 2.04
C SER A 599 -16.95 11.65 3.39
N MET A 600 -16.60 10.38 3.61
CA MET A 600 -16.72 9.73 4.92
C MET A 600 -15.72 10.32 5.91
N PHE A 601 -14.47 10.56 5.49
CA PHE A 601 -13.40 11.06 6.35
C PHE A 601 -12.72 12.26 5.69
N ARG A 602 -12.92 13.47 6.23
CA ARG A 602 -12.40 14.73 5.67
C ARG A 602 -11.32 15.33 6.58
N VAL A 603 -10.14 15.57 6.01
CA VAL A 603 -8.95 16.06 6.72
C VAL A 603 -8.72 17.54 6.41
N GLY A 604 -9.17 18.40 7.31
CA GLY A 604 -9.22 19.85 7.14
C GLY A 604 -10.22 20.32 6.08
N TYR A 605 -10.40 21.63 6.01
CA TYR A 605 -11.05 22.30 4.89
C TYR A 605 -10.02 22.78 3.86
N PRO A 606 -10.44 23.02 2.59
CA PRO A 606 -9.55 23.58 1.58
C PRO A 606 -8.89 24.89 2.04
N GLY A 607 -7.56 24.91 2.04
CA GLY A 607 -6.75 26.03 2.53
C GLY A 607 -6.33 25.98 4.01
N ASP A 608 -6.74 24.97 4.78
CA ASP A 608 -6.14 24.72 6.11
C ASP A 608 -4.66 24.38 5.98
N VAL A 609 -3.83 24.83 6.94
CA VAL A 609 -2.38 24.54 6.97
C VAL A 609 -1.93 24.18 8.37
N GLY A 610 -1.44 22.96 8.59
CA GLY A 610 -1.06 22.48 9.92
C GLY A 610 -0.60 21.04 9.93
N VAL A 611 -0.86 20.37 11.06
CA VAL A 611 -0.58 18.94 11.27
C VAL A 611 -1.85 18.13 11.08
N ALA A 612 -1.76 16.99 10.40
CA ALA A 612 -2.80 15.97 10.43
C ALA A 612 -2.14 14.61 10.16
N GLN A 613 -1.89 13.84 11.22
CA GLN A 613 -1.22 12.54 11.11
C GLN A 613 -2.20 11.42 11.45
N VAL A 614 -2.28 10.41 10.59
CA VAL A 614 -3.13 9.22 10.79
C VAL A 614 -2.26 7.98 10.58
N SER A 615 -2.35 7.01 11.48
CA SER A 615 -1.66 5.74 11.31
C SER A 615 -2.49 4.55 11.78
N ASP A 616 -2.21 3.37 11.21
CA ASP A 616 -2.77 2.09 11.68
C ASP A 616 -4.30 2.01 11.63
N MET A 617 -4.93 2.68 10.66
CA MET A 617 -6.39 2.69 10.44
C MET A 617 -6.81 1.95 9.16
N VAL A 618 -8.04 1.42 9.15
CA VAL A 618 -8.69 0.89 7.95
C VAL A 618 -9.97 1.68 7.64
N PHE A 619 -10.23 1.93 6.36
CA PHE A 619 -11.42 2.62 5.87
C PHE A 619 -12.26 1.66 5.00
N THR A 620 -13.57 1.58 5.24
CA THR A 620 -14.47 0.67 4.52
C THR A 620 -15.91 1.23 4.43
N VAL A 621 -16.80 0.45 3.83
CA VAL A 621 -18.25 0.69 3.75
C VAL A 621 -18.99 -0.55 4.26
N ALA A 622 -20.00 -0.35 5.11
CA ALA A 622 -20.87 -1.42 5.59
C ALA A 622 -22.03 -1.72 4.62
N ASP A 623 -22.25 -0.87 3.63
CA ASP A 623 -23.35 -0.96 2.65
C ASP A 623 -22.85 -0.62 1.23
N VAL A 624 -23.69 -0.82 0.22
CA VAL A 624 -23.43 -0.36 -1.16
C VAL A 624 -23.73 1.14 -1.22
N LEU A 625 -22.69 1.98 -1.20
CA LEU A 625 -22.79 3.44 -1.00
C LEU A 625 -22.16 4.21 -2.18
N PRO A 626 -22.85 4.33 -3.33
CA PRO A 626 -22.24 4.85 -4.55
C PRO A 626 -21.90 6.36 -4.49
N GLY A 627 -22.40 7.08 -3.48
CA GLY A 627 -22.00 8.45 -3.15
C GLY A 627 -20.87 8.58 -2.12
N CYS A 628 -20.32 7.47 -1.60
CA CYS A 628 -19.25 7.50 -0.60
C CYS A 628 -17.86 7.73 -1.24
N GLN A 629 -17.26 8.90 -1.00
CA GLN A 629 -15.82 9.09 -1.15
C GLN A 629 -15.17 8.77 0.21
N LEU A 630 -14.28 7.79 0.33
CA LEU A 630 -13.88 7.33 1.66
C LEU A 630 -13.00 8.37 2.39
N VAL A 631 -11.93 8.87 1.76
CA VAL A 631 -11.03 9.87 2.36
C VAL A 631 -10.85 11.09 1.44
N GLU A 632 -10.98 12.28 2.02
CA GLU A 632 -10.67 13.57 1.41
C GLU A 632 -9.58 14.29 2.21
N ILE A 633 -8.41 14.53 1.63
CA ILE A 633 -7.36 15.33 2.25
C ILE A 633 -7.36 16.72 1.59
N ASN A 634 -7.56 17.75 2.41
CA ASN A 634 -7.57 19.15 1.99
C ASN A 634 -6.44 19.98 2.60
N ILE A 635 -6.07 19.66 3.83
CA ILE A 635 -5.04 20.37 4.59
C ILE A 635 -3.67 20.26 3.92
N ALA A 636 -2.92 21.35 3.93
CA ALA A 636 -1.51 21.36 3.55
C ALA A 636 -0.60 21.19 4.77
N ALA A 637 0.47 20.41 4.59
CA ALA A 637 1.59 20.39 5.51
C ALA A 637 2.28 21.77 5.60
N ARG A 638 2.71 22.19 6.80
CA ARG A 638 3.53 23.40 6.98
C ARG A 638 5.00 23.12 6.70
N THR A 639 5.45 21.94 7.07
CA THR A 639 6.73 21.31 6.78
C THR A 639 6.48 19.86 6.35
N PRO A 640 7.31 19.27 5.47
CA PRO A 640 7.11 17.89 5.01
C PRO A 640 6.92 16.92 6.18
N GLY A 641 5.89 16.06 6.11
CA GLY A 641 5.50 15.11 7.16
C GLY A 641 4.54 15.66 8.25
N ASP A 642 4.23 16.96 8.29
CA ASP A 642 3.20 17.49 9.21
C ASP A 642 1.82 16.89 8.91
N VAL A 643 1.49 16.70 7.63
CA VAL A 643 0.32 15.96 7.16
C VAL A 643 0.80 14.64 6.58
N GLY A 644 0.29 13.52 7.09
CA GLY A 644 0.71 12.22 6.60
C GLY A 644 -0.07 11.02 7.11
N PHE A 645 0.05 9.93 6.36
CA PHE A 645 -0.68 8.68 6.53
C PHE A 645 0.31 7.52 6.51
N TRP A 646 0.31 6.67 7.53
CA TRP A 646 1.21 5.51 7.62
C TRP A 646 0.45 4.23 7.94
N ASN A 647 0.70 3.14 7.20
CA ASN A 647 0.05 1.85 7.45
C ASN A 647 -1.47 1.98 7.56
N THR A 648 -2.06 2.69 6.59
CA THR A 648 -3.48 3.08 6.61
C THR A 648 -4.10 2.68 5.27
N HIS A 649 -5.18 1.90 5.32
CA HIS A 649 -5.64 1.10 4.18
C HIS A 649 -7.13 1.29 3.92
N PHE A 650 -7.57 0.90 2.72
CA PHE A 650 -8.98 0.78 2.35
C PHE A 650 -9.28 -0.66 1.96
N ARG A 651 -10.44 -1.16 2.39
CA ARG A 651 -10.99 -2.46 2.00
C ARG A 651 -12.45 -2.27 1.63
N ILE A 652 -12.83 -2.48 0.36
CA ILE A 652 -14.23 -2.42 -0.07
C ILE A 652 -14.74 -3.83 -0.34
N GLY A 653 -15.67 -4.31 0.49
CA GLY A 653 -16.15 -5.69 0.45
C GLY A 653 -15.12 -6.70 0.99
N GLY A 654 -15.27 -7.97 0.59
CA GLY A 654 -14.36 -9.06 0.91
C GLY A 654 -14.17 -9.37 2.41
N ALA A 655 -15.08 -8.93 3.29
CA ALA A 655 -14.99 -9.17 4.73
C ALA A 655 -16.35 -9.06 5.43
N VAL A 656 -16.49 -9.79 6.54
CA VAL A 656 -17.70 -9.76 7.37
C VAL A 656 -17.95 -8.34 7.92
N GLY A 657 -19.23 -7.97 8.01
CA GLY A 657 -19.66 -6.63 8.45
C GLY A 657 -19.87 -5.64 7.30
N SER A 658 -19.80 -6.09 6.05
CA SER A 658 -20.19 -5.31 4.88
C SER A 658 -21.25 -6.02 4.05
N GLN A 659 -22.32 -5.32 3.68
CA GLN A 659 -23.28 -5.82 2.71
C GLN A 659 -22.66 -5.99 1.32
N VAL A 660 -21.54 -5.33 1.05
CA VAL A 660 -20.79 -5.48 -0.20
C VAL A 660 -20.25 -6.91 -0.34
N GLU A 661 -19.73 -7.51 0.74
CA GLU A 661 -19.17 -8.87 0.75
C GLU A 661 -20.20 -9.94 0.32
N SER A 662 -21.45 -9.81 0.74
CA SER A 662 -22.49 -10.83 0.55
C SER A 662 -23.48 -10.53 -0.58
N LYS A 663 -23.61 -9.27 -1.03
CA LYS A 663 -24.48 -8.93 -2.17
C LYS A 663 -23.76 -8.83 -3.51
N CYS A 664 -22.49 -8.48 -3.53
CA CYS A 664 -21.79 -8.14 -4.76
C CYS A 664 -21.19 -9.38 -5.44
N THR A 665 -22.05 -10.35 -5.76
CA THR A 665 -21.64 -11.72 -6.13
C THR A 665 -21.89 -12.08 -7.59
N ASP A 666 -22.52 -11.20 -8.38
CA ASP A 666 -22.91 -11.45 -9.78
C ASP A 666 -22.49 -10.29 -10.68
N LYS A 667 -23.09 -9.10 -10.48
CA LYS A 667 -23.05 -7.99 -11.43
C LYS A 667 -22.41 -6.72 -10.87
N PRO A 668 -21.43 -6.11 -11.56
CA PRO A 668 -20.84 -4.84 -11.15
C PRO A 668 -21.85 -3.69 -11.22
N GLU A 669 -22.82 -3.73 -12.14
CA GLU A 669 -23.87 -2.71 -12.24
C GLU A 669 -24.80 -2.65 -11.00
N ASP A 670 -24.97 -3.78 -10.30
CA ASP A 670 -25.77 -3.86 -9.07
C ASP A 670 -24.93 -3.55 -7.81
N CYS A 671 -23.61 -3.42 -7.94
CA CYS A 671 -22.67 -3.17 -6.84
C CYS A 671 -21.74 -1.98 -7.09
N LYS A 672 -22.32 -0.78 -7.15
CA LYS A 672 -21.57 0.49 -7.05
C LYS A 672 -21.20 0.75 -5.58
N ALA A 673 -20.20 0.04 -5.07
CA ALA A 673 -19.94 -0.05 -3.62
C ALA A 673 -19.47 1.27 -2.98
N ALA A 674 -18.62 2.03 -3.67
CA ALA A 674 -18.14 3.34 -3.24
C ALA A 674 -17.79 4.22 -4.46
N TRP A 675 -17.95 5.54 -4.32
CA TRP A 675 -17.58 6.51 -5.36
C TRP A 675 -16.07 6.51 -5.63
N GLY A 676 -15.26 6.43 -4.57
CA GLY A 676 -13.81 6.34 -4.67
C GLY A 676 -13.10 6.30 -3.31
N LEU A 677 -11.85 5.86 -3.32
CA LEU A 677 -11.09 5.60 -2.08
C LEU A 677 -10.44 6.86 -1.52
N LEU A 678 -9.51 7.47 -2.26
CA LEU A 678 -8.71 8.61 -1.79
C LEU A 678 -8.77 9.80 -2.76
N HIS A 679 -8.97 10.99 -2.21
CA HIS A 679 -8.86 12.24 -2.94
C HIS A 679 -7.92 13.20 -2.21
N LEU A 680 -6.81 13.57 -2.88
CA LEU A 680 -5.89 14.62 -2.47
C LEU A 680 -6.23 15.90 -3.25
N SER A 681 -6.99 16.81 -2.63
CA SER A 681 -7.56 17.96 -3.34
C SER A 681 -6.49 19.01 -3.70
N THR A 682 -6.86 19.97 -4.56
CA THR A 682 -5.97 21.04 -5.06
C THR A 682 -5.15 21.81 -4.00
N THR A 683 -5.64 21.90 -2.75
CA THR A 683 -4.94 22.60 -1.66
C THR A 683 -4.08 21.67 -0.77
N SER A 684 -4.14 20.37 -0.99
CA SER A 684 -3.47 19.38 -0.14
C SER A 684 -1.95 19.30 -0.34
N SER A 685 -1.28 18.78 0.68
CA SER A 685 0.13 18.35 0.66
C SER A 685 0.29 17.30 1.74
N ALA A 686 0.67 16.07 1.36
CA ALA A 686 0.68 14.92 2.26
C ALA A 686 1.88 13.99 2.01
N TYR A 687 2.36 13.36 3.08
CA TYR A 687 3.29 12.22 3.03
C TYR A 687 2.52 10.93 3.33
N ILE A 688 2.35 10.06 2.35
CA ILE A 688 1.57 8.82 2.46
C ILE A 688 2.53 7.63 2.29
N GLU A 689 2.53 6.70 3.22
CA GLU A 689 3.44 5.56 3.24
C GLU A 689 2.75 4.26 3.68
N ASN A 690 3.01 3.15 2.96
CA ASN A 690 2.35 1.87 3.15
C ASN A 690 0.82 1.98 3.15
N MET A 691 0.25 2.40 2.02
CA MET A 691 -1.19 2.54 1.83
C MET A 691 -1.67 1.58 0.76
N TRP A 692 -2.69 0.79 1.09
CA TRP A 692 -3.31 -0.16 0.17
C TRP A 692 -4.78 0.20 0.01
N GLY A 693 -5.19 0.57 -1.20
CA GLY A 693 -6.56 0.87 -1.59
C GLY A 693 -7.15 -0.29 -2.38
N TRP A 694 -7.72 -1.26 -1.68
CA TRP A 694 -8.18 -2.52 -2.26
C TRP A 694 -9.71 -2.56 -2.37
N THR A 695 -10.20 -2.69 -3.59
CA THR A 695 -11.57 -3.15 -3.86
C THR A 695 -11.54 -4.66 -3.98
N ALA A 696 -12.31 -5.38 -3.18
CA ALA A 696 -12.12 -6.81 -3.01
C ALA A 696 -12.33 -7.59 -4.32
N ASP A 697 -11.29 -8.30 -4.76
CA ASP A 697 -11.36 -9.31 -5.82
C ASP A 697 -11.78 -10.69 -5.26
N HIS A 698 -11.70 -10.88 -3.95
CA HIS A 698 -12.11 -12.10 -3.25
C HIS A 698 -12.54 -11.88 -1.80
N ASP A 699 -13.29 -12.83 -1.27
CA ASP A 699 -13.69 -12.84 0.14
C ASP A 699 -12.50 -13.31 1.01
N LEU A 700 -12.18 -12.56 2.07
CA LEU A 700 -11.12 -12.86 3.02
C LEU A 700 -11.60 -13.67 4.23
N ASP A 701 -12.91 -13.66 4.49
CA ASP A 701 -13.56 -14.28 5.67
C ASP A 701 -14.48 -15.47 5.30
N GLY A 702 -14.52 -15.83 4.01
CA GLY A 702 -15.36 -16.88 3.44
C GLY A 702 -15.01 -17.21 1.98
N ASP A 703 -16.04 -17.55 1.19
CA ASP A 703 -15.96 -17.92 -0.22
C ASP A 703 -16.99 -17.20 -1.11
N ASN A 704 -17.53 -16.06 -0.66
CA ASN A 704 -18.46 -15.26 -1.48
C ASN A 704 -17.75 -14.72 -2.74
N PRO A 705 -18.30 -14.92 -3.95
CA PRO A 705 -17.78 -14.26 -5.15
C PRO A 705 -17.77 -12.74 -4.99
N GLN A 706 -16.70 -12.05 -5.41
CA GLN A 706 -16.63 -10.59 -5.34
C GLN A 706 -16.59 -9.97 -6.75
N THR A 707 -17.73 -9.43 -7.18
CA THR A 707 -17.90 -8.61 -8.39
C THR A 707 -18.28 -7.20 -7.98
N ILE A 708 -17.30 -6.43 -7.50
CA ILE A 708 -17.49 -5.10 -6.90
C ILE A 708 -17.07 -4.00 -7.87
N SER A 709 -17.89 -2.95 -7.98
CA SER A 709 -17.56 -1.72 -8.70
C SER A 709 -17.36 -0.57 -7.71
N THR A 710 -16.11 -0.35 -7.27
CA THR A 710 -15.69 0.93 -6.69
C THR A 710 -15.31 1.87 -7.84
N GLY A 711 -15.76 3.12 -7.84
CA GLY A 711 -15.53 4.02 -8.98
C GLY A 711 -14.06 4.31 -9.24
N ARG A 712 -13.32 4.76 -8.22
CA ARG A 712 -12.01 5.44 -8.37
C ARG A 712 -11.04 5.00 -7.27
N GLY A 713 -9.78 4.73 -7.61
CA GLY A 713 -8.71 4.49 -6.65
C GLY A 713 -8.28 5.78 -5.94
N VAL A 714 -7.20 6.39 -6.40
CA VAL A 714 -6.72 7.68 -5.91
C VAL A 714 -6.78 8.79 -6.97
N LEU A 715 -7.43 9.90 -6.61
CA LEU A 715 -7.39 11.16 -7.33
C LEU A 715 -6.41 12.12 -6.66
N VAL A 716 -5.41 12.59 -7.40
CA VAL A 716 -4.41 13.56 -6.97
C VAL A 716 -4.59 14.85 -7.78
N GLU A 717 -5.01 15.92 -7.11
CA GLU A 717 -5.04 17.29 -7.63
C GLU A 717 -4.07 18.22 -6.89
N GLY A 718 -3.45 17.74 -5.81
CA GLY A 718 -2.50 18.49 -5.00
C GLY A 718 -1.38 19.13 -5.83
N THR A 719 -1.18 20.44 -5.61
CA THR A 719 -0.15 21.23 -6.33
C THR A 719 1.07 21.56 -5.47
N ALA A 720 0.96 21.33 -4.16
CA ALA A 720 2.07 21.36 -3.22
C ALA A 720 2.66 19.94 -3.05
N ALA A 721 3.86 19.89 -2.46
CA ALA A 721 4.66 18.66 -2.39
C ALA A 721 3.88 17.49 -1.77
N THR A 722 3.83 16.38 -2.50
CA THR A 722 3.14 15.15 -2.11
C THR A 722 4.04 13.94 -2.35
N TRP A 723 4.07 13.01 -1.41
CA TRP A 723 4.89 11.79 -1.47
C TRP A 723 3.98 10.56 -1.30
N LEU A 724 4.03 9.61 -2.24
CA LEU A 724 3.30 8.34 -2.19
C LEU A 724 4.30 7.18 -2.16
N ILE A 725 4.57 6.65 -0.98
CA ILE A 725 5.70 5.74 -0.71
C ILE A 725 5.18 4.31 -0.45
N GLY A 726 5.37 3.41 -1.41
CA GLY A 726 4.85 2.04 -1.35
C GLY A 726 3.33 2.03 -1.28
N THR A 727 2.67 2.59 -2.30
CA THR A 727 1.21 2.63 -2.39
C THR A 727 0.70 1.63 -3.42
N GLY A 728 -0.36 0.93 -3.08
CA GLY A 728 -1.09 0.03 -3.97
C GLY A 728 -2.54 0.49 -4.10
N PHE A 729 -3.08 0.62 -5.32
CA PHE A 729 -4.51 0.87 -5.54
C PHE A 729 -4.99 -0.11 -6.62
N GLU A 730 -5.97 -0.95 -6.28
CA GLU A 730 -6.32 -2.13 -7.07
C GLU A 730 -7.83 -2.28 -7.27
N HIS A 731 -8.20 -2.83 -8.42
CA HIS A 731 -9.55 -3.26 -8.80
C HIS A 731 -10.62 -2.15 -8.74
N ASN A 732 -10.22 -0.89 -8.90
CA ASN A 732 -11.15 0.23 -9.05
C ASN A 732 -11.58 0.38 -10.52
N THR A 733 -12.82 0.79 -10.75
CA THR A 733 -13.52 0.65 -12.03
C THR A 733 -12.97 1.58 -13.11
N LEU A 734 -12.85 2.88 -12.83
CA LEU A 734 -12.47 3.88 -13.81
C LEU A 734 -10.95 4.06 -13.93
N TYR A 735 -10.25 4.07 -12.80
CA TYR A 735 -8.79 4.14 -12.74
C TYR A 735 -8.26 3.75 -11.36
N GLN A 736 -6.98 3.36 -11.31
CA GLN A 736 -6.27 3.15 -10.06
C GLN A 736 -5.62 4.45 -9.55
N TYR A 737 -4.87 5.15 -10.40
CA TYR A 737 -4.29 6.48 -10.12
C TYR A 737 -4.73 7.52 -11.16
N ASN A 738 -5.13 8.72 -10.72
CA ASN A 738 -5.39 9.86 -11.59
C ASN A 738 -4.69 11.11 -11.07
N PHE A 739 -3.75 11.64 -11.84
CA PHE A 739 -3.02 12.87 -11.56
C PHE A 739 -3.59 13.99 -12.42
N HIS A 740 -4.52 14.76 -11.85
CA HIS A 740 -5.33 15.76 -12.55
C HIS A 740 -4.91 17.18 -12.15
N TYR A 741 -4.18 17.87 -13.03
CA TYR A 741 -3.52 19.15 -12.75
C TYR A 741 -2.56 19.16 -11.53
N ALA A 742 -2.17 17.97 -11.05
CA ALA A 742 -1.26 17.77 -9.93
C ALA A 742 0.13 18.36 -10.20
N ARG A 743 0.81 18.81 -9.15
CA ARG A 743 2.21 19.28 -9.25
C ARG A 743 3.05 18.89 -8.06
N ASN A 744 4.33 18.64 -8.30
CA ASN A 744 5.31 18.29 -7.28
C ASN A 744 4.92 16.99 -6.54
N VAL A 745 4.75 15.91 -7.28
CA VAL A 745 4.45 14.59 -6.70
C VAL A 745 5.64 13.66 -6.88
N PHE A 746 6.04 12.99 -5.81
CA PHE A 746 7.01 11.89 -5.85
C PHE A 746 6.32 10.59 -5.48
N THR A 747 6.58 9.52 -6.23
CA THR A 747 6.10 8.18 -5.90
C THR A 747 7.25 7.18 -5.92
N ALA A 748 7.23 6.24 -4.97
CA ALA A 748 8.20 5.16 -4.86
C ALA A 748 7.66 4.07 -3.94
N MET A 749 6.99 3.02 -4.39
CA MET A 749 6.55 2.70 -5.75
C MET A 749 5.01 2.70 -5.85
N GLN A 750 4.46 2.64 -7.06
CA GLN A 750 3.02 2.52 -7.33
C GLN A 750 2.68 1.13 -7.86
N GLN A 751 1.78 0.42 -7.18
CA GLN A 751 1.28 -0.89 -7.61
C GLN A 751 -0.22 -0.83 -7.88
N SER A 752 -0.66 -1.61 -8.87
CA SER A 752 -2.05 -1.68 -9.30
C SER A 752 -2.42 -2.93 -10.08
N GLU A 753 -3.69 -3.32 -9.94
CA GLU A 753 -4.34 -4.37 -10.72
C GLU A 753 -5.68 -3.90 -11.30
N SER A 754 -6.03 -4.36 -12.50
CA SER A 754 -7.37 -4.13 -13.07
C SER A 754 -8.44 -4.98 -12.36
N PRO A 755 -9.70 -4.53 -12.29
CA PRO A 755 -10.79 -5.36 -11.75
C PRO A 755 -10.99 -6.61 -12.61
N TYR A 756 -10.98 -7.80 -12.01
CA TYR A 756 -10.96 -9.07 -12.75
C TYR A 756 -12.21 -9.30 -13.62
N TRP A 757 -13.36 -8.72 -13.22
CA TRP A 757 -14.61 -8.79 -13.95
C TRP A 757 -14.66 -7.94 -15.23
N GLN A 758 -13.68 -7.05 -15.46
CA GLN A 758 -13.64 -6.21 -16.67
C GLN A 758 -13.12 -6.96 -17.90
N GLY A 759 -13.31 -6.38 -19.07
CA GLY A 759 -12.80 -6.89 -20.33
C GLY A 759 -13.80 -7.74 -21.12
N PRO A 760 -13.35 -8.43 -22.19
CA PRO A 760 -14.16 -9.33 -23.00
C PRO A 760 -14.96 -10.36 -22.18
N GLY A 761 -16.29 -10.27 -22.25
CA GLY A 761 -17.23 -11.14 -21.52
C GLY A 761 -18.15 -10.35 -20.58
N SER A 762 -17.61 -9.29 -19.97
CA SER A 762 -18.25 -8.49 -18.93
C SER A 762 -19.63 -7.94 -19.31
N SER A 763 -20.53 -7.82 -18.31
CA SER A 763 -21.88 -7.27 -18.47
C SER A 763 -21.90 -5.77 -18.80
N VAL A 764 -20.86 -5.04 -18.39
CA VAL A 764 -20.73 -3.59 -18.53
C VAL A 764 -19.30 -3.23 -18.93
N LEU A 765 -19.14 -2.15 -19.71
CA LEU A 765 -17.84 -1.63 -20.12
C LEU A 765 -17.69 -0.20 -19.62
N ASN A 766 -16.45 0.19 -19.28
CA ASN A 766 -16.17 1.55 -18.82
C ASN A 766 -16.63 2.62 -19.84
N PRO A 767 -17.14 3.78 -19.40
CA PRO A 767 -17.21 4.24 -18.00
C PRO A 767 -18.40 3.70 -17.18
N GLY A 768 -19.22 2.79 -17.72
CA GLY A 768 -20.30 2.16 -16.95
C GLY A 768 -19.75 1.28 -15.81
N PRO A 769 -20.45 1.16 -14.67
CA PRO A 769 -21.77 1.73 -14.34
C PRO A 769 -21.71 3.16 -13.73
N TRP A 770 -20.63 3.91 -13.97
CA TRP A 770 -20.41 5.25 -13.42
C TRP A 770 -20.70 6.39 -14.40
N ASP A 771 -21.25 6.06 -15.58
CA ASP A 771 -21.41 6.94 -16.73
C ASP A 771 -22.44 8.08 -16.56
N GLU A 772 -23.41 7.93 -15.66
CA GLU A 772 -24.44 8.94 -15.38
C GLU A 772 -23.88 10.19 -14.64
N TYR A 773 -22.94 9.98 -13.71
CA TYR A 773 -22.38 11.02 -12.82
C TYR A 773 -20.85 10.98 -12.78
N LEU A 774 -20.21 11.06 -13.95
CA LEU A 774 -18.76 11.24 -14.05
C LEU A 774 -18.32 12.61 -13.52
N ALA A 775 -17.22 12.61 -12.77
CA ALA A 775 -16.48 13.81 -12.42
C ALA A 775 -15.72 14.35 -13.64
N SER A 776 -15.40 15.64 -13.63
CA SER A 776 -14.66 16.29 -14.72
C SER A 776 -13.23 15.77 -14.91
N SER A 777 -12.68 15.08 -13.91
CA SER A 777 -11.37 14.44 -13.94
C SER A 777 -11.38 13.00 -14.47
N ASP A 778 -12.56 12.37 -14.60
CA ASP A 778 -12.65 10.95 -14.94
C ASP A 778 -12.33 10.65 -16.42
N PRO A 779 -11.79 9.46 -16.72
CA PRO A 779 -11.66 8.99 -18.09
C PRO A 779 -13.04 8.68 -18.67
N THR A 780 -13.38 9.36 -19.77
CA THR A 780 -14.65 9.18 -20.50
C THR A 780 -14.65 7.96 -21.42
N TYR A 781 -13.47 7.40 -21.71
CA TYR A 781 -13.25 6.35 -22.70
C TYR A 781 -13.82 6.71 -24.10
N SER A 782 -13.83 8.00 -24.46
CA SER A 782 -14.36 8.49 -25.74
C SER A 782 -13.59 7.95 -26.96
N ASP A 783 -12.32 7.63 -26.77
CA ASP A 783 -11.39 7.24 -27.83
C ASP A 783 -11.39 5.72 -28.07
N CYS A 784 -12.08 4.96 -27.21
CA CYS A 784 -12.42 3.56 -27.42
C CYS A 784 -13.75 3.41 -28.16
N ALA A 785 -13.86 2.46 -29.11
CA ALA A 785 -15.16 2.09 -29.66
C ALA A 785 -16.10 1.57 -28.55
N ALA A 786 -17.42 1.74 -28.71
CA ALA A 786 -18.40 1.42 -27.67
C ALA A 786 -18.41 -0.06 -27.25
N ASP A 787 -18.01 -0.95 -28.17
CA ASP A 787 -17.89 -2.40 -28.01
C ASP A 787 -16.43 -2.89 -27.81
N ASP A 788 -15.45 -1.98 -27.76
CA ASP A 788 -14.05 -2.33 -27.50
C ASP A 788 -13.81 -2.58 -26.01
N SER A 789 -14.14 -3.81 -25.61
CA SER A 789 -14.03 -4.29 -24.24
C SER A 789 -12.60 -4.33 -23.68
N LYS A 790 -11.54 -4.41 -24.50
CA LYS A 790 -10.14 -4.36 -24.02
C LYS A 790 -9.63 -2.92 -23.87
N CYS A 791 -10.14 -1.99 -24.66
CA CYS A 791 -9.87 -0.55 -24.49
C CYS A 791 -10.65 0.04 -23.32
N ARG A 792 -11.87 -0.45 -23.06
CA ARG A 792 -12.75 -0.02 -21.95
C ARG A 792 -12.52 -0.79 -20.64
N MET A 793 -11.26 -0.96 -20.26
CA MET A 793 -10.83 -1.44 -18.94
C MET A 793 -10.19 -0.29 -18.15
N ALA A 794 -10.10 -0.42 -16.83
CA ALA A 794 -9.57 0.61 -15.93
C ALA A 794 -8.14 1.04 -16.32
N LEU A 795 -7.90 2.34 -16.40
CA LEU A 795 -6.53 2.85 -16.54
C LEU A 795 -5.75 2.63 -15.24
N PHE A 796 -4.48 2.25 -15.36
CA PHE A 796 -3.59 2.18 -14.22
C PHE A 796 -3.22 3.59 -13.75
N GLU A 797 -2.81 4.42 -14.70
CA GLU A 797 -2.49 5.82 -14.47
C GLU A 797 -3.11 6.70 -15.56
N GLN A 798 -3.84 7.74 -15.14
CA GLN A 798 -4.23 8.84 -16.00
C GLN A 798 -3.50 10.11 -15.54
N ILE A 799 -2.75 10.75 -16.44
CA ILE A 799 -1.95 11.94 -16.11
C ILE A 799 -2.38 13.08 -17.05
N HIS A 800 -3.20 13.99 -16.54
CA HIS A 800 -3.80 15.07 -17.33
C HIS A 800 -3.51 16.46 -16.77
N GLY A 801 -2.88 17.33 -17.57
CA GLY A 801 -2.65 18.74 -17.20
C GLY A 801 -1.61 18.98 -16.10
N SER A 802 -0.89 17.92 -15.71
CA SER A 802 -0.03 17.87 -14.52
C SER A 802 1.41 18.26 -14.84
N SER A 803 2.22 18.55 -13.82
CA SER A 803 3.66 18.74 -14.00
C SER A 803 4.52 18.30 -12.83
N ASP A 804 5.82 18.13 -13.08
CA ASP A 804 6.79 17.86 -12.01
C ASP A 804 6.39 16.62 -11.18
N LEU A 805 6.07 15.54 -11.90
CA LEU A 805 5.75 14.24 -11.33
C LEU A 805 6.95 13.30 -11.51
N PHE A 806 7.38 12.69 -10.41
CA PHE A 806 8.58 11.86 -10.33
C PHE A 806 8.17 10.45 -9.89
N LEU A 807 7.87 9.58 -10.85
CA LEU A 807 7.23 8.29 -10.65
C LEU A 807 8.27 7.16 -10.78
N TYR A 808 8.65 6.55 -9.64
CA TYR A 808 9.71 5.54 -9.57
C TYR A 808 9.15 4.17 -9.16
N GLY A 809 9.23 3.18 -10.05
CA GLY A 809 8.62 1.86 -9.85
C GLY A 809 7.12 1.92 -10.09
N GLY A 810 6.68 1.40 -11.24
CA GLY A 810 5.27 1.32 -11.61
C GLY A 810 4.92 -0.13 -11.95
N CYS A 811 3.91 -0.69 -11.29
CA CYS A 811 3.53 -2.10 -11.39
C CYS A 811 2.07 -2.23 -11.81
N ASN A 812 1.85 -2.50 -13.09
CA ASN A 812 0.55 -2.41 -13.74
C ASN A 812 0.11 -3.78 -14.27
N TRP A 813 -0.65 -4.52 -13.46
CA TRP A 813 -0.93 -5.94 -13.71
C TRP A 813 -2.35 -6.21 -14.20
N VAL A 814 -2.48 -6.94 -15.32
CA VAL A 814 -3.76 -7.51 -15.77
C VAL A 814 -3.67 -9.03 -15.78
N PHE A 815 -4.59 -9.68 -15.07
CA PHE A 815 -4.64 -11.14 -14.95
C PHE A 815 -5.75 -11.79 -15.77
N PHE A 816 -6.93 -11.16 -15.81
CA PHE A 816 -8.15 -11.79 -16.30
C PHE A 816 -8.93 -10.89 -17.26
N ASN A 817 -9.85 -11.51 -17.99
CA ASN A 817 -11.02 -10.84 -18.54
C ASN A 817 -12.27 -11.60 -18.07
N ASP A 818 -13.27 -10.89 -17.52
CA ASP A 818 -14.53 -11.50 -17.03
C ASP A 818 -14.31 -12.67 -16.05
N ASN A 819 -13.38 -12.49 -15.10
CA ASN A 819 -12.91 -13.48 -14.13
C ASN A 819 -12.31 -14.77 -14.74
N GLY A 820 -12.01 -14.78 -16.04
CA GLY A 820 -11.40 -15.90 -16.77
C GLY A 820 -10.05 -15.55 -17.41
N ASP A 821 -9.32 -16.57 -17.84
CA ASP A 821 -8.05 -16.43 -18.54
C ASP A 821 -8.22 -15.58 -19.82
N CYS A 822 -7.32 -14.62 -20.02
CA CYS A 822 -7.30 -13.81 -21.24
C CYS A 822 -6.53 -14.50 -22.38
N SER A 823 -6.80 -14.09 -23.62
CA SER A 823 -6.11 -14.58 -24.82
C SER A 823 -5.31 -13.45 -25.49
N GLY A 824 -3.99 -13.61 -25.51
CA GLY A 824 -3.05 -12.54 -25.85
C GLY A 824 -2.97 -11.50 -24.72
N ASP A 825 -2.75 -10.24 -25.07
CA ASP A 825 -2.81 -9.13 -24.12
C ASP A 825 -4.25 -9.00 -23.59
N CYS A 826 -4.44 -8.93 -22.27
CA CYS A 826 -5.76 -8.86 -21.65
C CYS A 826 -6.42 -7.48 -21.84
N GLN A 827 -5.62 -6.41 -21.88
CA GLN A 827 -6.04 -5.00 -21.90
C GLN A 827 -5.34 -4.23 -23.02
N THR A 828 -5.97 -3.18 -23.56
CA THR A 828 -5.37 -2.40 -24.66
C THR A 828 -4.42 -1.30 -24.17
N ASN A 829 -4.80 -0.52 -23.15
CA ASN A 829 -4.05 0.66 -22.69
C ASN A 829 -3.80 0.60 -21.18
N ALA A 830 -2.57 0.88 -20.73
CA ALA A 830 -2.24 0.95 -19.31
C ALA A 830 -2.21 2.38 -18.75
N ILE A 831 -1.33 3.22 -19.32
CA ILE A 831 -1.10 4.61 -18.89
C ILE A 831 -1.50 5.57 -20.02
N ASP A 832 -2.21 6.66 -19.69
CA ASP A 832 -2.45 7.79 -20.60
C ASP A 832 -1.87 9.09 -20.03
N ILE A 833 -1.08 9.81 -20.84
CA ILE A 833 -0.50 11.11 -20.49
C ILE A 833 -0.88 12.19 -21.52
N ALA A 834 -1.65 13.19 -21.09
CA ALA A 834 -2.11 14.29 -21.92
C ALA A 834 -1.87 15.66 -21.27
N ASN A 835 -1.61 16.67 -22.09
CA ASN A 835 -1.52 18.10 -21.70
C ASN A 835 -0.57 18.41 -20.52
N SER A 836 0.41 17.56 -20.25
CA SER A 836 1.29 17.61 -19.07
C SER A 836 2.71 18.09 -19.45
N THR A 837 3.60 18.30 -18.48
CA THR A 837 5.02 18.69 -18.73
C THR A 837 5.93 18.20 -17.60
N ALA A 838 7.19 17.86 -17.89
CA ALA A 838 8.16 17.37 -16.89
C ALA A 838 7.61 16.19 -16.07
N ILE A 839 7.16 15.14 -16.77
CA ILE A 839 6.73 13.87 -16.17
C ILE A 839 7.84 12.83 -16.38
N TYR A 840 8.28 12.22 -15.29
CA TYR A 840 9.38 11.27 -15.26
C TYR A 840 8.86 9.91 -14.77
N LEU A 841 8.76 8.93 -15.65
CA LEU A 841 8.46 7.54 -15.28
C LEU A 841 9.76 6.74 -15.35
N TYR A 842 10.13 6.04 -14.28
CA TYR A 842 11.37 5.26 -14.21
C TYR A 842 11.12 3.86 -13.62
N GLY A 843 11.46 2.82 -14.40
CA GLY A 843 11.17 1.44 -14.04
C GLY A 843 9.67 1.16 -14.02
N THR A 844 9.00 1.31 -15.18
CA THR A 844 7.57 1.00 -15.32
C THR A 844 7.40 -0.38 -15.95
N ASN A 845 6.66 -1.24 -15.27
CA ASN A 845 6.41 -2.63 -15.64
C ASN A 845 4.91 -2.82 -15.91
N THR A 846 4.59 -3.49 -17.02
CA THR A 846 3.22 -3.92 -17.33
C THR A 846 3.17 -5.43 -17.48
N LYS A 847 1.98 -5.99 -17.27
CA LYS A 847 1.67 -7.38 -17.61
C LYS A 847 0.44 -7.43 -18.50
N SER A 848 0.56 -8.07 -19.66
CA SER A 848 -0.54 -8.42 -20.55
C SER A 848 -1.34 -7.19 -21.03
N THR A 849 -0.65 -6.09 -21.37
CA THR A 849 -1.28 -4.90 -21.95
C THR A 849 -0.64 -4.54 -23.29
N THR A 850 -1.43 -4.25 -24.34
CA THR A 850 -0.87 -3.93 -25.67
C THR A 850 -0.02 -2.65 -25.66
N ASN A 851 -0.59 -1.54 -25.17
CA ASN A 851 0.03 -0.23 -25.08
C ASN A 851 0.36 0.09 -23.61
N MET A 852 1.65 0.08 -23.27
CA MET A 852 2.12 0.44 -21.93
C MET A 852 1.86 1.93 -21.64
N VAL A 853 2.13 2.78 -22.63
CA VAL A 853 1.99 4.25 -22.50
C VAL A 853 1.38 4.84 -23.76
N MET A 854 0.36 5.66 -23.56
CA MET A 854 -0.32 6.49 -24.55
C MET A 854 -0.01 7.98 -24.31
N GLU A 855 0.06 8.76 -25.38
CA GLU A 855 -0.11 10.21 -25.35
C GLU A 855 -1.47 10.58 -25.98
N GLY A 856 -2.54 10.55 -25.19
CA GLY A 856 -3.89 10.59 -25.71
C GLY A 856 -4.12 9.45 -26.69
N ASN A 857 -4.27 9.77 -27.98
CA ASN A 857 -4.57 8.78 -29.02
C ASN A 857 -3.32 8.21 -29.74
N MET A 858 -2.12 8.49 -29.24
CA MET A 858 -0.87 8.00 -29.82
C MET A 858 -0.19 6.97 -28.90
N PRO A 859 -0.11 5.68 -29.29
CA PRO A 859 0.74 4.72 -28.60
C PRO A 859 2.21 5.13 -28.69
N ILE A 860 2.89 5.22 -27.55
CA ILE A 860 4.31 5.51 -27.45
C ILE A 860 5.12 4.24 -27.18
N ALA A 861 4.72 3.48 -26.17
CA ALA A 861 5.42 2.26 -25.75
C ALA A 861 4.48 1.05 -25.80
N LEU A 862 4.88 0.01 -26.52
CA LEU A 862 4.17 -1.27 -26.63
C LEU A 862 4.85 -2.31 -25.74
N GLU A 863 4.08 -3.23 -25.15
CA GLU A 863 4.64 -4.34 -24.35
C GLU A 863 5.52 -5.26 -25.23
N SER A 864 5.15 -5.42 -26.49
CA SER A 864 5.90 -6.23 -27.48
C SER A 864 7.28 -5.66 -27.84
N ASP A 865 7.45 -4.34 -27.82
CA ASP A 865 8.76 -3.66 -28.02
C ASP A 865 9.62 -3.66 -26.75
N ASN A 866 8.98 -3.86 -25.59
CA ASN A 866 9.57 -3.75 -24.25
C ASN A 866 9.57 -5.09 -23.50
N ALA A 867 9.57 -6.22 -24.23
CA ALA A 867 9.47 -7.55 -23.65
C ALA A 867 10.54 -7.80 -22.56
N GLY A 868 10.09 -8.08 -21.34
CA GLY A 868 10.94 -8.19 -20.15
C GLY A 868 10.11 -8.43 -18.89
N GLY A 869 10.75 -8.74 -17.76
CA GLY A 869 10.00 -8.98 -16.52
C GLY A 869 9.02 -10.15 -16.69
N TRP A 870 7.75 -9.82 -16.47
CA TRP A 870 6.59 -10.70 -16.67
C TRP A 870 5.81 -10.36 -17.97
N GLY A 871 6.09 -9.21 -18.58
CA GLY A 871 5.39 -8.66 -19.74
C GLY A 871 6.25 -7.58 -20.42
N GLY A 872 6.00 -6.32 -20.07
CA GLY A 872 6.68 -5.14 -20.62
C GLY A 872 7.47 -4.37 -19.56
N VAL A 873 8.63 -3.80 -19.94
CA VAL A 873 9.50 -3.01 -19.04
C VAL A 873 10.03 -1.75 -19.74
N ILE A 874 9.72 -0.58 -19.20
CA ILE A 874 10.27 0.71 -19.62
C ILE A 874 11.29 1.16 -18.56
N ALA A 875 12.55 1.36 -18.97
CA ALA A 875 13.58 1.84 -18.05
C ALA A 875 13.36 3.33 -17.72
N GLY A 876 12.97 4.13 -18.71
CA GLY A 876 12.57 5.50 -18.50
C GLY A 876 11.63 6.03 -19.58
N TYR A 877 10.70 6.90 -19.20
CA TYR A 877 9.93 7.73 -20.11
C TYR A 877 9.95 9.18 -19.65
N LEU A 878 10.40 10.06 -20.55
CA LEU A 878 10.65 11.47 -20.29
C LEU A 878 9.66 12.33 -21.09
N TYR A 879 8.59 12.75 -20.43
CA TYR A 879 7.54 13.56 -21.05
C TYR A 879 7.87 15.06 -20.91
N ASP A 880 8.18 15.71 -22.03
CA ASP A 880 8.37 17.17 -22.17
C ASP A 880 9.17 17.77 -20.99
N SER A 881 10.37 17.20 -20.80
CA SER A 881 11.27 17.36 -19.63
C SER A 881 12.63 17.95 -19.99
#